data_AF-A0A9E0H873-F1
#
_entry.id   AF-A0A9E0H873-F1
#
_cell.length_a   1.000
_cell.length_b   1.000
_cell.length_c   1.000
_cell.angle_alpha   90.00
_cell.angle_beta   90.00
_cell.angle_gamma   90.00
#
_symmetry.space_group_name_H-M   'P 1'
#
loop_
_entity.id
_entity.type
_entity.pdbx_description
1 polymer ?
#
loop_
_entity_poly.entity_id
_entity_poly.type
_entity_poly.pdbx_seq_one_letter_code
_entity_poly.pdbx_strand_id
1 'polypeptide(L)'
;MADAPPPPLAIDLTWHAPPAPAEPATISALPDGLRPYVLGLYSDLARHVDLARPAHSDYDAVRQPGIGIPVHLGRPLVEVVAELAGAPMVEGVAELAEAPEVDAVQRVVVMLLDGGAFDEIATLRAPVRQLIALASDQRDRLLLLPVVLDPRWESEFTATAPIRLAHLPPAEQLSHTRISVAIHLARWLMHSPEHGTAPHLRVFISHAKGDLARTDGLASRLNEYLTSHQLATFFDAHDLARGSDIVRALEDGQRDAVLLSVRTDRYGESAWCTEEILTAKRFGVPCVTVWAVADGERRANPYAGNGPVLVWRPDGEAEVLAACVHAWLHHLYFRRRAKRVLDLADVARTRVVLSRAPEVSDLAQGALPLEGDCVVFYPDPPIATVEAQVLRRAQPRLRLTTPSTLVAGTILRDDPAPPLAGHLVAMSMSDSPDAPPPESGANRRGYSALHLTDAVARLTLAVIRAGAQVGYGGHLGPEGFTPFLAATIAAHNRLGIEHAELPRLYVPDHRFAQPHSLPIEKWRCGEALREGADTAGVQALQLTAMRETMAHQCLARIALGGRVGDYQGRFPGLLEECATMLAAGKAIYVLGGYGGGADLVVDALLGQTPAGGWPDEDVRSARDPAWAALRSGYDADPRRSPAAPPSLAALIAAIADHGAPLRDGDEHALWSNGLTVGENHDLFSTRDLDLACHLIMKGLTAIAAAAPAPGRAERPAPAVRLCHGNLADLDTTEAYAVPVIVGVPPSGAAATLDRRLGGRIGERLRRGGLAPITALANGGANLAGRTTLLVRLELSGGLDALTAACEALAREVARLGIRHLATVPLGASLGLSVVHSLDRLLGAVREHAPQLASVTLCEANTDRYPDLRSAARHEHPVILASPVAAATEADVTPAPVLLALRRDGAELTVTAVAPADHATTTFTSQTVRLPDDLSDRLAAPTDGRGRILADLLGDRARAVLDAHRDRPIDLLVDAHSADLPWELLTVGPNQQPWRPALEGGLRRCLIVTATASSRIRRIVAGDRLAVLLISDPRRDLAAAATEAAILRDALRHLPVVEVEDLTGEDATADAVKKRLAARRWDVLHYAGHGGWAADRATGSGLLLADRLFTAADLADLPMPPLVVFNACSTSRFTPAPAAATSPIDPAVAGPSLASFVLTAGVQAFVGTSWPVADDAAERFSTTLYDQLVGGARLDDALLAARLSLQSTSDWGAYTLYGDSALRF
;
A
#
# COMPACT_ATOMS: atom_id res chain seq x y z
N MET A 1 -29.55 6.74 37.12
CA MET A 1 -30.68 6.61 36.18
C MET A 1 -30.06 6.35 34.83
N ALA A 2 -30.53 5.36 34.08
CA ALA A 2 -29.96 5.05 32.77
C ALA A 2 -30.29 6.22 31.82
N ASP A 3 -29.27 6.98 31.42
CA ASP A 3 -29.44 8.13 30.55
C ASP A 3 -29.85 7.63 29.15
N ALA A 4 -31.08 7.96 28.72
CA ALA A 4 -31.50 7.75 27.34
C ALA A 4 -30.48 8.35 26.34
N PRO A 5 -30.34 7.76 25.13
CA PRO A 5 -29.49 8.32 24.09
C PRO A 5 -29.93 9.75 23.77
N PRO A 6 -29.00 10.70 23.59
CA PRO A 6 -29.35 12.06 23.27
C PRO A 6 -30.05 12.12 21.91
N PRO A 7 -31.11 12.94 21.74
CA PRO A 7 -31.81 13.03 20.48
C PRO A 7 -30.89 13.50 19.33
N PRO A 8 -31.12 13.06 18.08
CA PRO A 8 -30.39 13.56 16.91
C PRO A 8 -30.49 15.09 16.80
N LEU A 9 -29.43 15.71 16.30
CA LEU A 9 -29.36 17.15 16.08
C LEU A 9 -29.31 17.42 14.57
N ALA A 10 -30.15 18.32 14.09
CA ALA A 10 -30.10 18.81 12.72
C ALA A 10 -30.16 20.35 12.69
N ILE A 11 -29.50 20.94 11.70
CA ILE A 11 -29.52 22.37 11.42
C ILE A 11 -30.37 22.61 10.17
N ASP A 12 -31.42 23.42 10.29
CA ASP A 12 -32.17 23.94 9.17
C ASP A 12 -31.64 25.34 8.84
N LEU A 13 -30.85 25.45 7.76
CA LEU A 13 -30.37 26.71 7.23
C LEU A 13 -31.39 27.23 6.22
N THR A 14 -32.18 28.23 6.61
CA THR A 14 -33.28 28.80 5.81
C THR A 14 -32.98 30.26 5.43
N TRP A 15 -33.40 30.66 4.24
CA TRP A 15 -33.37 32.03 3.74
C TRP A 15 -34.64 32.30 2.92
N HIS A 16 -34.87 33.54 2.52
CA HIS A 16 -36.01 33.90 1.70
C HIS A 16 -36.03 33.13 0.38
N ALA A 17 -36.99 32.21 0.24
CA ALA A 17 -37.32 31.54 -1.00
C ALA A 17 -38.72 32.05 -1.43
N PRO A 18 -38.86 32.75 -2.57
CA PRO A 18 -40.16 33.21 -3.00
C PRO A 18 -41.10 32.01 -3.20
N PRO A 19 -42.41 32.14 -2.91
CA PRO A 19 -43.37 31.08 -3.17
C PRO A 19 -43.41 30.80 -4.67
N ALA A 20 -42.94 29.62 -5.10
CA ALA A 20 -42.84 29.28 -6.52
C ALA A 20 -44.24 29.11 -7.16
N PRO A 21 -44.42 29.53 -8.43
CA PRO A 21 -45.53 29.07 -9.27
C PRO A 21 -45.36 27.58 -9.63
N ALA A 22 -46.39 26.98 -10.23
CA ALA A 22 -46.64 25.54 -10.41
C ALA A 22 -45.62 24.68 -11.21
N GLU A 23 -44.35 25.08 -11.35
CA GLU A 23 -43.25 24.25 -11.88
C GLU A 23 -42.21 23.98 -10.78
N PRO A 24 -41.44 22.87 -10.84
CA PRO A 24 -40.39 22.57 -9.87
C PRO A 24 -39.19 23.53 -10.06
N ALA A 25 -39.36 24.78 -9.64
CA ALA A 25 -38.30 25.77 -9.64
C ALA A 25 -37.35 25.50 -8.46
N THR A 26 -36.08 25.30 -8.78
CA THR A 26 -34.94 25.32 -7.84
C THR A 26 -35.01 26.52 -6.91
N ILE A 27 -34.94 26.26 -5.60
CA ILE A 27 -34.79 27.29 -4.56
C ILE A 27 -33.46 28.00 -4.82
N SER A 28 -33.42 29.34 -4.75
CA SER A 28 -32.31 30.17 -5.26
C SER A 28 -30.91 29.67 -4.84
N ALA A 29 -29.89 29.96 -5.64
CA ALA A 29 -28.50 29.60 -5.35
C ALA A 29 -28.07 29.93 -3.91
N LEU A 30 -27.33 29.01 -3.27
CA LEU A 30 -26.58 29.29 -2.04
C LEU A 30 -25.66 30.49 -2.30
N PRO A 31 -25.74 31.59 -1.53
CA PRO A 31 -24.78 32.68 -1.62
C PRO A 31 -23.34 32.16 -1.58
N ASP A 32 -22.48 32.61 -2.48
CA ASP A 32 -21.11 32.09 -2.67
C ASP A 32 -20.29 32.01 -1.36
N GLY A 33 -20.58 32.90 -0.40
CA GLY A 33 -19.97 32.89 0.92
C GLY A 33 -20.36 31.70 1.82
N LEU A 34 -21.58 31.17 1.74
CA LEU A 34 -22.09 30.20 2.73
C LEU A 34 -21.64 28.76 2.49
N ARG A 35 -21.15 28.43 1.30
CA ARG A 35 -20.67 27.07 0.98
C ARG A 35 -19.54 26.61 1.91
N PRO A 36 -18.46 27.37 2.16
CA PRO A 36 -17.44 27.04 3.17
C PRO A 36 -17.99 26.84 4.58
N TYR A 37 -19.08 27.53 4.94
CA TYR A 37 -19.72 27.38 6.25
C TYR A 37 -20.47 26.05 6.36
N VAL A 38 -21.31 25.72 5.36
CA VAL A 38 -22.03 24.45 5.29
C VAL A 38 -21.05 23.27 5.32
N LEU A 39 -19.97 23.35 4.54
CA LEU A 39 -18.89 22.35 4.53
C LEU A 39 -18.25 22.18 5.92
N GLY A 40 -18.03 23.29 6.64
CA GLY A 40 -17.45 23.27 7.97
C GLY A 40 -18.36 22.66 9.04
N LEU A 41 -19.68 22.63 8.85
CA LEU A 41 -20.60 22.00 9.80
C LEU A 41 -20.98 20.57 9.42
N TYR A 42 -21.19 20.30 8.12
CA TYR A 42 -21.91 19.11 7.66
C TYR A 42 -21.10 17.80 7.60
N SER A 43 -19.92 17.82 6.97
CA SER A 43 -19.20 16.57 6.66
C SER A 43 -18.15 16.24 7.72
N ASP A 44 -18.11 15.01 8.23
CA ASP A 44 -17.04 14.53 9.13
C ASP A 44 -15.79 14.07 8.37
N LEU A 45 -15.89 13.92 7.06
CA LEU A 45 -14.81 13.33 6.28
C LEU A 45 -13.80 14.42 5.96
N ALA A 46 -12.52 14.10 6.14
CA ALA A 46 -11.41 15.03 5.92
C ALA A 46 -11.23 15.49 4.46
N ARG A 47 -12.16 15.19 3.55
CA ARG A 47 -12.13 15.60 2.15
C ARG A 47 -13.54 15.68 1.56
N HIS A 48 -13.89 16.86 1.08
CA HIS A 48 -14.75 16.99 -0.10
C HIS A 48 -13.87 16.71 -1.32
N VAL A 49 -14.25 15.74 -2.17
CA VAL A 49 -13.59 15.56 -3.46
C VAL A 49 -14.08 16.69 -4.36
N ASP A 50 -13.19 17.59 -4.78
CA ASP A 50 -13.52 18.55 -5.82
C ASP A 50 -13.79 17.79 -7.11
N LEU A 51 -15.08 17.63 -7.44
CA LEU A 51 -15.56 16.87 -8.59
C LEU A 51 -15.07 17.48 -9.91
N ALA A 52 -14.77 18.78 -9.94
CA ALA A 52 -14.27 19.44 -11.14
C ALA A 52 -12.80 19.11 -11.44
N ARG A 53 -12.01 18.72 -10.43
CA ARG A 53 -10.56 18.42 -10.58
C ARG A 53 -10.07 17.29 -9.67
N PRO A 54 -10.50 16.03 -9.89
CA PRO A 54 -10.12 14.90 -9.02
C PRO A 54 -8.60 14.65 -8.97
N ALA A 55 -7.91 14.90 -10.09
CA ALA A 55 -6.46 14.68 -10.26
C ALA A 55 -5.58 15.78 -9.63
N HIS A 56 -6.13 16.94 -9.29
CA HIS A 56 -5.39 18.04 -8.64
C HIS A 56 -5.56 18.05 -7.11
N SER A 57 -6.19 17.01 -6.55
CA SER A 57 -6.27 16.80 -5.09
C SER A 57 -4.95 16.33 -4.46
N ASP A 58 -3.85 16.36 -5.22
CA ASP A 58 -2.50 16.23 -4.70
C ASP A 58 -2.13 17.51 -3.93
N TYR A 59 -2.09 17.37 -2.61
CA TYR A 59 -1.61 18.27 -1.57
C TYR A 59 -2.47 19.48 -1.11
N ASP A 60 -3.28 20.13 -1.94
CA ASP A 60 -3.91 21.43 -1.52
C ASP A 60 -5.34 21.36 -0.90
N ALA A 61 -5.90 20.18 -0.68
CA ALA A 61 -7.25 20.01 -0.08
C ALA A 61 -7.27 19.90 1.47
N VAL A 62 -6.20 20.31 2.16
CA VAL A 62 -6.15 20.32 3.63
C VAL A 62 -6.85 21.57 4.16
N ARG A 63 -8.12 21.47 4.58
CA ARG A 63 -8.71 22.49 5.48
C ARG A 63 -9.61 21.98 6.61
N GLN A 64 -9.46 20.71 7.01
CA GLN A 64 -10.14 20.06 8.16
C GLN A 64 -11.48 19.40 7.80
N PRO A 65 -11.79 18.20 8.35
CA PRO A 65 -13.15 17.69 8.35
C PRO A 65 -14.08 18.73 8.99
N GLY A 66 -15.31 18.83 8.50
CA GLY A 66 -16.35 19.57 9.21
C GLY A 66 -16.77 18.83 10.49
N ILE A 67 -17.75 19.40 11.18
CA ILE A 67 -18.17 18.91 12.50
C ILE A 67 -19.04 17.64 12.44
N GLY A 68 -19.66 17.38 11.28
CA GLY A 68 -20.54 16.23 11.09
C GLY A 68 -22.01 16.44 11.42
N ILE A 69 -22.43 17.69 11.64
CA ILE A 69 -23.81 18.03 12.00
C ILE A 69 -24.67 18.05 10.72
N PRO A 70 -25.74 17.24 10.60
CA PRO A 70 -26.65 17.32 9.47
C PRO A 70 -27.18 18.75 9.25
N VAL A 71 -27.08 19.28 8.01
CA VAL A 71 -27.51 20.64 7.64
C VAL A 71 -28.50 20.60 6.47
N HIS A 72 -29.78 20.80 6.72
CA HIS A 72 -30.78 20.99 5.67
C HIS A 72 -30.72 22.41 5.11
N LEU A 73 -30.69 22.55 3.79
CA LEU A 73 -30.47 23.81 3.09
C LEU A 73 -31.77 24.33 2.46
N GLY A 74 -32.10 25.61 2.63
CA GLY A 74 -33.09 26.31 1.81
C GLY A 74 -34.54 25.91 2.04
N ARG A 75 -34.84 25.24 3.16
CA ARG A 75 -36.22 24.83 3.46
C ARG A 75 -37.13 26.05 3.65
N PRO A 76 -38.35 26.06 3.06
CA PRO A 76 -39.30 27.16 3.27
C PRO A 76 -39.66 27.32 4.74
N LEU A 77 -39.60 28.56 5.24
CA LEU A 77 -39.84 28.86 6.66
C LEU A 77 -41.22 28.36 7.14
N VAL A 78 -42.25 28.48 6.29
CA VAL A 78 -43.61 28.03 6.60
C VAL A 78 -43.66 26.52 6.85
N GLU A 79 -42.92 25.74 6.07
CA GLU A 79 -42.88 24.27 6.20
C GLU A 79 -42.14 23.86 7.46
N VAL A 80 -40.99 24.50 7.75
CA VAL A 80 -40.22 24.27 8.98
C VAL A 80 -41.09 24.58 10.21
N VAL A 81 -41.82 25.70 10.19
CA VAL A 81 -42.71 26.09 11.29
C VAL A 81 -43.87 25.12 11.45
N ALA A 82 -44.49 24.67 10.36
CA ALA A 82 -45.58 23.72 10.42
C ALA A 82 -45.15 22.34 10.95
N GLU A 83 -43.97 21.85 10.53
CA GLU A 83 -43.34 20.64 11.07
C GLU A 83 -43.12 20.77 12.59
N LEU A 84 -42.49 21.86 13.04
CA LEU A 84 -42.20 22.10 14.45
C LEU A 84 -43.45 22.32 15.32
N ALA A 85 -44.54 22.81 14.73
CA ALA A 85 -45.81 23.07 15.42
C ALA A 85 -46.72 21.83 15.50
N GLY A 86 -46.36 20.71 14.84
CA GLY A 86 -47.21 19.52 14.73
C GLY A 86 -48.52 19.78 13.98
N ALA A 87 -48.58 20.80 13.12
CA ALA A 87 -49.76 21.15 12.35
C ALA A 87 -49.88 20.24 11.11
N PRO A 88 -51.10 19.80 10.72
CA PRO A 88 -51.28 19.10 9.45
C PRO A 88 -50.82 20.02 8.31
N MET A 89 -49.91 19.49 7.49
CA MET A 89 -49.37 20.22 6.33
C MET A 89 -50.52 20.63 5.39
N VAL A 90 -50.39 21.82 4.80
CA VAL A 90 -51.36 22.42 3.86
C VAL A 90 -51.78 21.40 2.79
N GLU A 91 -53.07 21.34 2.45
CA GLU A 91 -53.65 20.43 1.45
C GLU A 91 -52.85 20.48 0.13
N GLY A 92 -52.33 19.32 -0.29
CA GLY A 92 -51.44 19.17 -1.45
C GLY A 92 -50.08 18.52 -1.12
N VAL A 93 -49.77 18.27 0.16
CA VAL A 93 -48.50 17.66 0.63
C VAL A 93 -48.76 16.53 1.65
N ALA A 94 -49.77 15.70 1.39
CA ALA A 94 -50.25 14.68 2.33
C ALA A 94 -49.29 13.48 2.55
N GLU A 95 -48.13 13.41 1.87
CA GLU A 95 -47.23 12.24 1.88
C GLU A 95 -46.07 12.30 2.88
N LEU A 96 -46.01 13.30 3.77
CA LEU A 96 -44.91 13.47 4.73
C LEU A 96 -45.23 13.00 6.16
N ALA A 97 -46.33 12.27 6.35
CA ALA A 97 -46.91 12.00 7.67
C ALA A 97 -46.35 10.78 8.44
N GLU A 98 -45.38 10.03 7.92
CA GLU A 98 -44.81 8.88 8.65
C GLU A 98 -43.27 8.93 8.64
N ALA A 99 -42.72 9.96 9.28
CA ALA A 99 -41.35 9.90 9.81
C ALA A 99 -41.44 9.64 11.32
N PRO A 100 -40.60 8.77 11.91
CA PRO A 100 -40.65 8.49 13.34
C PRO A 100 -40.45 9.78 14.14
N GLU A 101 -41.41 10.07 15.01
CA GLU A 101 -41.40 11.09 16.06
C GLU A 101 -40.72 12.43 15.70
N VAL A 102 -41.50 13.37 15.16
CA VAL A 102 -41.23 14.83 15.22
C VAL A 102 -40.91 15.27 16.66
N ASP A 103 -41.29 14.47 17.66
CA ASP A 103 -40.98 14.66 19.08
C ASP A 103 -39.56 14.27 19.54
N ALA A 104 -38.73 13.66 18.70
CA ALA A 104 -37.43 13.12 19.12
C ALA A 104 -36.19 13.84 18.52
N VAL A 105 -36.31 14.84 17.65
CA VAL A 105 -35.16 15.55 17.05
C VAL A 105 -34.94 16.93 17.69
N GLN A 106 -33.68 17.28 17.97
CA GLN A 106 -33.24 18.63 18.31
C GLN A 106 -32.94 19.43 17.04
N ARG A 107 -33.51 20.64 16.94
CA ARG A 107 -33.52 21.45 15.73
C ARG A 107 -32.84 22.79 15.97
N VAL A 108 -31.98 23.21 15.03
CA VAL A 108 -31.37 24.54 15.02
C VAL A 108 -31.78 25.23 13.75
N VAL A 109 -32.55 26.31 13.85
CA VAL A 109 -32.99 27.06 12.66
C VAL A 109 -32.10 28.30 12.52
N VAL A 110 -31.24 28.28 11.50
CA VAL A 110 -30.40 29.43 11.11
C VAL A 110 -31.15 30.17 10.01
N MET A 111 -31.65 31.37 10.32
CA MET A 111 -32.50 32.13 9.41
C MET A 111 -31.76 33.35 8.86
N LEU A 112 -31.50 33.37 7.56
CA LEU A 112 -30.84 34.47 6.87
C LEU A 112 -31.87 35.51 6.42
N LEU A 113 -31.71 36.75 6.88
CA LEU A 113 -32.72 37.81 6.76
C LEU A 113 -32.16 39.02 6.01
N ASP A 114 -32.44 39.10 4.71
CA ASP A 114 -32.02 40.20 3.84
C ASP A 114 -33.13 41.22 3.55
N GLY A 115 -32.84 42.18 2.67
CA GLY A 115 -33.78 43.24 2.33
C GLY A 115 -34.98 42.75 1.49
N GLY A 116 -34.77 41.74 0.64
CA GLY A 116 -35.86 41.15 -0.15
C GLY A 116 -36.85 40.39 0.73
N ALA A 117 -36.33 39.64 1.71
CA ALA A 117 -37.14 39.01 2.75
C ALA A 117 -37.99 40.05 3.50
N PHE A 118 -37.41 41.22 3.80
CA PHE A 118 -38.13 42.29 4.50
C PHE A 118 -39.22 42.92 3.63
N ASP A 119 -38.98 43.06 2.32
CA ASP A 119 -39.97 43.63 1.41
C ASP A 119 -41.21 42.72 1.26
N GLU A 120 -41.02 41.41 1.45
CA GLU A 120 -42.10 40.40 1.54
C GLU A 120 -42.59 40.12 2.98
N ILE A 121 -42.25 40.97 3.95
CA ILE A 121 -42.57 40.76 5.38
C ILE A 121 -44.06 40.49 5.64
N ALA A 122 -44.98 40.95 4.79
CA ALA A 122 -46.41 40.68 4.94
C ALA A 122 -46.75 39.18 4.92
N THR A 123 -46.06 38.37 4.12
CA THR A 123 -46.24 36.91 4.03
C THR A 123 -45.37 36.15 5.04
N LEU A 124 -44.21 36.69 5.42
CA LEU A 124 -43.25 36.02 6.32
C LEU A 124 -43.42 36.33 7.81
N ARG A 125 -44.07 37.44 8.18
CA ARG A 125 -44.17 37.90 9.57
C ARG A 125 -44.87 36.90 10.50
N ALA A 126 -45.93 36.23 10.03
CA ALA A 126 -46.63 35.24 10.85
C ALA A 126 -45.76 34.00 11.14
N PRO A 127 -45.15 33.34 10.13
CA PRO A 127 -44.19 32.26 10.37
C PRO A 127 -43.02 32.65 11.27
N VAL A 128 -42.40 33.82 11.07
CA VAL A 128 -41.29 34.30 11.91
C VAL A 128 -41.71 34.43 13.38
N ARG A 129 -42.87 35.05 13.65
CA ARG A 129 -43.36 35.20 15.04
C ARG A 129 -43.74 33.88 15.68
N GLN A 130 -44.34 32.98 14.91
CA GLN A 130 -44.65 31.63 15.39
C GLN A 130 -43.37 30.86 15.73
N LEU A 131 -42.32 30.97 14.91
CA LEU A 131 -41.04 30.34 15.19
C LEU A 131 -40.37 30.92 16.45
N ILE A 132 -40.44 32.23 16.67
CA ILE A 132 -39.95 32.89 17.90
C ILE A 132 -40.70 32.35 19.13
N ALA A 133 -42.02 32.18 19.03
CA ALA A 133 -42.83 31.61 20.11
C ALA A 133 -42.45 30.14 20.38
N LEU A 134 -42.37 29.30 19.33
CA LEU A 134 -41.95 27.91 19.44
C LEU A 134 -40.56 27.76 20.07
N ALA A 135 -39.59 28.57 19.64
CA ALA A 135 -38.23 28.54 20.20
C ALA A 135 -38.20 29.02 21.66
N SER A 136 -39.13 29.91 22.05
CA SER A 136 -39.26 30.38 23.42
C SER A 136 -39.90 29.34 24.35
N ASP A 137 -40.83 28.54 23.82
CA ASP A 137 -41.55 27.47 24.54
C ASP A 137 -40.74 26.16 24.60
N GLN A 138 -40.03 25.83 23.52
CA GLN A 138 -39.27 24.57 23.34
C GLN A 138 -37.76 24.78 23.43
N ARG A 139 -37.28 25.53 24.43
CA ARG A 139 -35.86 25.95 24.53
C ARG A 139 -34.85 24.80 24.53
N ASP A 140 -35.25 23.62 25.00
CA ASP A 140 -34.39 22.43 25.04
C ASP A 140 -34.36 21.66 23.71
N ARG A 141 -35.27 21.97 22.78
CA ARG A 141 -35.46 21.23 21.52
C ARG A 141 -35.22 22.08 20.28
N LEU A 142 -35.42 23.40 20.37
CA LEU A 142 -35.33 24.32 19.24
C LEU A 142 -34.44 25.53 19.56
N LEU A 143 -33.36 25.69 18.80
CA LEU A 143 -32.51 26.89 18.81
C LEU A 143 -32.78 27.74 17.59
N LEU A 144 -33.26 28.97 17.78
CA LEU A 144 -33.45 29.95 16.70
C LEU A 144 -32.26 30.90 16.62
N LEU A 145 -31.61 30.98 15.45
CA LEU A 145 -30.49 31.87 15.17
C LEU A 145 -30.83 32.81 14.01
N PRO A 146 -31.39 34.00 14.28
CA PRO A 146 -31.64 35.01 13.25
C PRO A 146 -30.33 35.69 12.85
N VAL A 147 -29.99 35.60 11.57
CA VAL A 147 -28.82 36.21 10.94
C VAL A 147 -29.28 37.38 10.09
N VAL A 148 -29.07 38.59 10.59
CA VAL A 148 -29.62 39.83 10.03
C VAL A 148 -28.63 40.45 9.05
N LEU A 149 -28.98 40.37 7.75
CA LEU A 149 -28.27 41.00 6.64
C LEU A 149 -28.82 42.39 6.31
N ASP A 150 -30.09 42.66 6.65
CA ASP A 150 -30.72 43.99 6.54
C ASP A 150 -31.18 44.51 7.91
N PRO A 151 -30.73 45.70 8.38
CA PRO A 151 -31.03 46.22 9.72
C PRO A 151 -32.52 46.38 10.02
N ARG A 152 -33.38 46.46 8.99
CA ARG A 152 -34.83 46.60 9.17
C ARG A 152 -35.44 45.43 9.95
N TRP A 153 -34.82 44.26 9.91
CA TRP A 153 -35.27 43.08 10.66
C TRP A 153 -35.05 43.16 12.17
N GLU A 154 -34.15 44.02 12.66
CA GLU A 154 -33.72 44.02 14.06
C GLU A 154 -34.88 44.26 15.05
N SER A 155 -35.90 45.02 14.66
CA SER A 155 -37.06 45.30 15.51
C SER A 155 -37.94 44.08 15.80
N GLU A 156 -37.91 43.05 14.95
CA GLU A 156 -38.74 41.84 15.15
C GLU A 156 -38.07 40.84 16.12
N PHE A 157 -36.76 40.97 16.39
CA PHE A 157 -35.98 40.05 17.25
C PHE A 157 -35.56 40.69 18.58
N THR A 158 -36.41 41.52 19.19
CA THR A 158 -36.10 42.14 20.49
C THR A 158 -35.99 41.14 21.63
N ALA A 159 -36.69 40.01 21.54
CA ALA A 159 -36.69 38.93 22.54
C ALA A 159 -35.58 37.89 22.35
N THR A 160 -34.89 37.88 21.21
CA THR A 160 -33.84 36.91 20.84
C THR A 160 -32.64 37.65 20.27
N ALA A 161 -31.44 37.54 20.84
CA ALA A 161 -30.28 38.29 20.34
C ALA A 161 -29.90 37.85 18.91
N PRO A 162 -30.09 38.69 17.87
CA PRO A 162 -29.76 38.31 16.49
C PRO A 162 -28.26 38.45 16.22
N ILE A 163 -27.76 37.67 15.26
CA ILE A 163 -26.43 37.84 14.68
C ILE A 163 -26.50 38.97 13.66
N ARG A 164 -25.94 40.14 14.01
CA ARG A 164 -26.07 41.37 13.22
C ARG A 164 -24.93 41.51 12.22
N LEU A 165 -25.14 41.05 10.99
CA LEU A 165 -24.15 41.15 9.92
C LEU A 165 -24.23 42.45 9.13
N ALA A 166 -25.40 43.08 9.11
CA ALA A 166 -25.65 44.31 8.35
C ALA A 166 -24.71 45.48 8.70
N HIS A 167 -24.11 45.47 9.89
CA HIS A 167 -23.17 46.50 10.36
C HIS A 167 -21.71 46.16 10.09
N LEU A 168 -21.42 44.97 9.55
CA LEU A 168 -20.07 44.51 9.24
C LEU A 168 -19.74 44.69 7.75
N PRO A 169 -18.47 44.97 7.39
CA PRO A 169 -18.01 44.93 6.00
C PRO A 169 -18.33 43.57 5.34
N PRO A 170 -18.76 43.52 4.07
CA PRO A 170 -19.10 42.27 3.39
C PRO A 170 -18.02 41.17 3.46
N ALA A 171 -16.74 41.57 3.46
CA ALA A 171 -15.61 40.65 3.58
C ALA A 171 -15.54 39.93 4.95
N GLU A 172 -16.08 40.52 6.02
CA GLU A 172 -16.05 39.97 7.37
C GLU A 172 -17.34 39.24 7.77
N GLN A 173 -18.46 39.55 7.10
CA GLN A 173 -19.78 38.99 7.41
C GLN A 173 -19.77 37.46 7.43
N LEU A 174 -19.10 36.82 6.47
CA LEU A 174 -19.04 35.36 6.40
C LEU A 174 -18.33 34.77 7.62
N SER A 175 -17.09 35.19 7.89
CA SER A 175 -16.30 34.67 9.02
C SER A 175 -17.01 34.92 10.35
N HIS A 176 -17.63 36.10 10.50
CA HIS A 176 -18.42 36.42 11.69
C HIS A 176 -19.66 35.51 11.83
N THR A 177 -20.37 35.22 10.74
CA THR A 177 -21.51 34.27 10.74
C THR A 177 -21.08 32.91 11.24
N ARG A 178 -19.97 32.39 10.69
CA ARG A 178 -19.45 31.06 11.04
C ARG A 178 -19.13 30.95 12.54
N ILE A 179 -18.40 31.94 13.05
CA ILE A 179 -17.99 31.99 14.47
C ILE A 179 -19.21 32.16 15.37
N SER A 180 -20.09 33.11 15.05
CA SER A 180 -21.27 33.40 15.86
C SER A 180 -22.23 32.22 15.92
N VAL A 181 -22.56 31.56 14.79
CA VAL A 181 -23.42 30.38 14.84
C VAL A 181 -22.79 29.26 15.66
N ALA A 182 -21.49 29.00 15.46
CA ALA A 182 -20.80 27.95 16.21
C ALA A 182 -20.76 28.22 17.72
N ILE A 183 -20.55 29.48 18.15
CA ILE A 183 -20.61 29.88 19.57
C ILE A 183 -22.01 29.66 20.14
N HIS A 184 -23.06 30.12 19.45
CA HIS A 184 -24.43 29.99 19.95
C HIS A 184 -24.86 28.52 20.04
N LEU A 185 -24.48 27.71 19.05
CA LEU A 185 -24.75 26.28 19.04
C LEU A 185 -24.00 25.56 20.17
N ALA A 186 -22.71 25.82 20.34
CA ALA A 186 -21.91 25.24 21.41
C ALA A 186 -22.46 25.62 22.79
N ARG A 187 -22.85 26.89 22.99
CA ARG A 187 -23.54 27.34 24.20
C ARG A 187 -24.81 26.54 24.43
N TRP A 188 -25.68 26.43 23.43
CA TRP A 188 -26.93 25.70 23.58
C TRP A 188 -26.71 24.22 23.94
N LEU A 189 -25.74 23.55 23.30
CA LEU A 189 -25.37 22.16 23.63
C LEU A 189 -24.88 21.97 25.08
N MET A 190 -24.37 23.00 25.73
CA MET A 190 -23.99 22.95 27.14
C MET A 190 -25.15 23.14 28.12
N HIS A 191 -26.22 23.85 27.73
CA HIS A 191 -27.37 24.15 28.60
C HIS A 191 -28.42 23.04 28.66
N SER A 192 -28.01 21.79 28.50
CA SER A 192 -28.88 20.67 28.87
C SER A 192 -29.37 20.90 30.32
N PRO A 193 -30.65 20.62 30.67
CA PRO A 193 -31.45 21.23 31.77
C PRO A 193 -30.88 21.25 33.21
N GLU A 194 -29.66 20.81 33.43
CA GLU A 194 -28.99 20.70 34.72
C GLU A 194 -28.33 22.00 35.22
N HIS A 195 -28.03 23.01 34.38
CA HIS A 195 -27.20 24.16 34.78
C HIS A 195 -27.76 25.53 34.35
N GLY A 196 -28.00 26.42 35.32
CA GLY A 196 -28.81 27.64 35.20
C GLY A 196 -28.17 28.92 34.61
N THR A 197 -27.03 28.85 33.92
CA THR A 197 -26.45 29.98 33.15
C THR A 197 -25.48 29.47 32.07
N ALA A 198 -25.41 30.16 30.92
CA ALA A 198 -24.50 29.84 29.82
C ALA A 198 -23.04 29.89 30.20
N PRO A 199 -22.28 28.78 30.09
CA PRO A 199 -20.84 28.87 30.15
C PRO A 199 -20.33 29.69 28.97
N HIS A 200 -19.38 30.60 29.23
CA HIS A 200 -18.57 31.22 28.17
C HIS A 200 -17.41 30.28 27.85
N LEU A 201 -17.07 30.12 26.56
CA LEU A 201 -15.87 29.36 26.18
C LEU A 201 -14.65 29.97 26.86
N ARG A 202 -13.94 29.14 27.62
CA ARG A 202 -12.66 29.43 28.26
C ARG A 202 -11.51 28.98 27.35
N VAL A 203 -10.70 29.92 26.89
CA VAL A 203 -9.48 29.62 26.12
C VAL A 203 -8.26 29.77 27.03
N PHE A 204 -7.57 28.66 27.28
CA PHE A 204 -6.32 28.62 28.03
C PHE A 204 -5.15 28.83 27.08
N ILE A 205 -4.40 29.93 27.22
CA ILE A 205 -3.32 30.29 26.30
C ILE A 205 -1.98 29.82 26.86
N SER A 206 -1.54 28.64 26.44
CA SER A 206 -0.23 28.07 26.75
C SER A 206 0.84 28.68 25.84
N HIS A 207 1.87 29.31 26.41
CA HIS A 207 2.93 29.98 25.65
C HIS A 207 4.26 30.04 26.40
N ALA A 208 5.37 30.15 25.67
CA ALA A 208 6.68 30.41 26.29
C ALA A 208 6.86 31.90 26.59
N LYS A 209 6.85 32.27 27.88
CA LYS A 209 7.07 33.68 28.31
C LYS A 209 8.35 34.29 27.74
N GLY A 210 9.41 33.49 27.63
CA GLY A 210 10.71 33.90 27.08
C GLY A 210 10.70 34.32 25.59
N ASP A 211 9.61 34.03 24.86
CA ASP A 211 9.46 34.37 23.44
C ASP A 211 8.49 35.53 23.19
N LEU A 212 7.83 36.08 24.21
CA LEU A 212 6.85 37.17 24.04
C LEU A 212 7.45 38.37 23.30
N ALA A 213 8.63 38.84 23.72
CA ALA A 213 9.29 39.98 23.06
C ALA A 213 9.77 39.63 21.64
N ARG A 214 10.20 38.39 21.41
CA ARG A 214 10.68 37.91 20.09
C ARG A 214 9.56 37.75 19.07
N THR A 215 8.35 37.49 19.53
CA THR A 215 7.16 37.23 18.70
C THR A 215 6.23 38.44 18.58
N ASP A 216 6.73 39.64 18.92
CA ASP A 216 5.94 40.87 18.93
C ASP A 216 4.63 40.72 19.74
N GLY A 217 4.76 40.10 20.91
CA GLY A 217 3.66 39.88 21.84
C GLY A 217 2.55 38.98 21.29
N LEU A 218 2.84 38.05 20.37
CA LEU A 218 1.82 37.22 19.70
C LEU A 218 0.77 36.63 20.67
N ALA A 219 1.21 35.99 21.75
CA ALA A 219 0.28 35.39 22.72
C ALA A 219 -0.58 36.46 23.43
N SER A 220 -0.03 37.64 23.70
CA SER A 220 -0.77 38.79 24.23
C SER A 220 -1.78 39.35 23.23
N ARG A 221 -1.41 39.47 21.96
CA ARG A 221 -2.32 39.90 20.88
C ARG A 221 -3.48 38.94 20.70
N LEU A 222 -3.20 37.63 20.71
CA LEU A 222 -4.23 36.60 20.69
C LEU A 222 -5.15 36.70 21.91
N ASN A 223 -4.59 36.90 23.10
CA ASN A 223 -5.40 37.10 24.31
C ASN A 223 -6.34 38.31 24.19
N GLU A 224 -5.83 39.47 23.77
CA GLU A 224 -6.61 40.70 23.57
C GLU A 224 -7.71 40.51 22.53
N TYR A 225 -7.38 39.87 21.40
CA TYR A 225 -8.32 39.61 20.32
C TYR A 225 -9.44 38.65 20.75
N LEU A 226 -9.11 37.54 21.41
CA LEU A 226 -10.11 36.57 21.87
C LEU A 226 -11.03 37.18 22.94
N THR A 227 -10.49 38.00 23.84
CA THR A 227 -11.26 38.71 24.88
C THR A 227 -12.23 39.71 24.26
N SER A 228 -11.79 40.47 23.24
CA SER A 228 -12.67 41.45 22.57
C SER A 228 -13.85 40.81 21.84
N HIS A 229 -13.76 39.52 21.52
CA HIS A 229 -14.82 38.70 20.92
C HIS A 229 -15.64 37.90 21.93
N GLN A 230 -15.68 38.34 23.19
CA GLN A 230 -16.51 37.78 24.28
C GLN A 230 -16.19 36.32 24.67
N LEU A 231 -14.96 35.86 24.40
CA LEU A 231 -14.43 34.63 24.97
C LEU A 231 -13.77 34.94 26.31
N ALA A 232 -13.89 34.01 27.27
CA ALA A 232 -13.12 34.09 28.51
C ALA A 232 -11.72 33.54 28.23
N THR A 233 -10.67 34.28 28.54
CA THR A 233 -9.29 33.82 28.34
C THR A 233 -8.56 33.68 29.66
N PHE A 234 -7.67 32.68 29.74
CA PHE A 234 -6.71 32.54 30.82
C PHE A 234 -5.31 32.74 30.23
N PHE A 235 -4.67 33.85 30.60
CA PHE A 235 -3.35 34.28 30.11
C PHE A 235 -2.50 34.79 31.27
N ASP A 236 -1.32 34.20 31.48
CA ASP A 236 -0.38 34.60 32.54
C ASP A 236 0.77 35.45 31.96
N ALA A 237 0.70 36.76 32.17
CA ALA A 237 1.62 37.75 31.62
C ALA A 237 2.77 38.16 32.56
N HIS A 238 2.72 37.85 33.86
CA HIS A 238 3.65 38.39 34.87
C HIS A 238 4.44 37.28 35.59
N ASP A 239 5.73 37.52 35.84
CA ASP A 239 6.62 36.61 36.56
C ASP A 239 6.35 36.64 38.08
N LEU A 240 6.07 35.45 38.65
CA LEU A 240 6.32 34.93 40.02
C LEU A 240 5.09 34.21 40.62
N ALA A 241 5.15 32.85 40.61
CA ALA A 241 4.22 31.88 41.23
C ALA A 241 2.78 31.86 40.64
N ARG A 242 2.25 30.83 39.97
CA ARG A 242 2.51 29.38 39.84
C ARG A 242 1.86 28.92 38.52
N GLY A 243 2.46 27.99 37.78
CA GLY A 243 1.74 27.22 36.74
C GLY A 243 0.59 26.34 37.26
N SER A 244 0.27 26.40 38.57
CA SER A 244 -0.81 25.63 39.20
C SER A 244 -2.21 26.08 38.80
N ASP A 245 -2.38 27.32 38.35
CA ASP A 245 -3.73 27.89 38.20
C ASP A 245 -4.38 27.46 36.87
N ILE A 246 -3.62 27.34 35.77
CA ILE A 246 -4.11 26.76 34.52
C ILE A 246 -4.38 25.26 34.69
N VAL A 247 -3.46 24.52 35.32
CA VAL A 247 -3.62 23.08 35.59
C VAL A 247 -4.89 22.84 36.42
N ARG A 248 -5.06 23.56 37.52
CA ARG A 248 -6.26 23.46 38.37
C ARG A 248 -7.53 23.87 37.62
N ALA A 249 -7.47 24.91 36.80
CA ALA A 249 -8.63 25.34 36.02
C ALA A 249 -9.00 24.36 34.89
N LEU A 250 -8.02 23.63 34.32
CA LEU A 250 -8.24 22.53 33.38
C LEU A 250 -8.82 21.29 34.07
N GLU A 251 -8.41 20.99 35.31
CA GLU A 251 -9.02 19.94 36.14
C GLU A 251 -10.52 20.21 36.36
N ASP A 252 -10.87 21.48 36.63
CA ASP A 252 -12.24 21.95 36.85
C ASP A 252 -13.06 22.15 35.55
N GLY A 253 -12.42 22.17 34.38
CA GLY A 253 -12.99 22.65 33.11
C GLY A 253 -13.07 21.60 31.99
N GLN A 254 -13.98 20.63 32.10
CA GLN A 254 -14.09 19.53 31.13
C GLN A 254 -15.07 19.75 29.97
N ARG A 255 -15.96 20.76 30.00
CA ARG A 255 -17.02 20.96 28.97
C ARG A 255 -16.91 22.30 28.21
N ASP A 256 -16.33 23.32 28.81
CA ASP A 256 -16.36 24.71 28.34
C ASP A 256 -14.96 25.30 28.10
N ALA A 257 -13.98 24.44 27.81
CA ALA A 257 -12.57 24.81 27.69
C ALA A 257 -11.94 24.38 26.35
N VAL A 258 -10.99 25.19 25.87
CA VAL A 258 -10.02 24.84 24.81
C VAL A 258 -8.64 25.26 25.29
N LEU A 259 -7.64 24.40 25.08
CA LEU A 259 -6.24 24.76 25.26
C LEU A 259 -5.67 25.27 23.93
N LEU A 260 -5.27 26.54 23.87
CA LEU A 260 -4.55 27.15 22.77
C LEU A 260 -3.03 27.10 23.06
N SER A 261 -2.30 26.24 22.36
CA SER A 261 -0.84 26.12 22.46
C SER A 261 -0.16 27.01 21.42
N VAL A 262 0.43 28.13 21.84
CA VAL A 262 1.21 29.03 20.98
C VAL A 262 2.65 28.53 20.93
N ARG A 263 2.95 27.68 19.94
CA ARG A 263 4.21 26.96 19.82
C ARG A 263 5.26 27.82 19.10
N THR A 264 6.16 28.40 19.90
CA THR A 264 7.29 29.24 19.51
C THR A 264 8.63 28.51 19.73
N ASP A 265 9.76 29.12 19.34
CA ASP A 265 11.10 28.50 19.38
C ASP A 265 11.46 27.84 20.73
N ARG A 266 11.04 28.43 21.86
CA ARG A 266 11.32 27.95 23.23
C ARG A 266 10.16 27.23 23.89
N TYR A 267 9.06 26.99 23.17
CA TYR A 267 7.87 26.32 23.72
C TYR A 267 8.18 24.92 24.27
N GLY A 268 8.93 24.11 23.52
CA GLY A 268 9.34 22.77 23.95
C GLY A 268 10.37 22.73 25.09
N GLU A 269 10.96 23.88 25.47
CA GLU A 269 11.86 24.00 26.63
C GLU A 269 11.08 24.28 27.93
N SER A 270 9.83 24.75 27.84
CA SER A 270 9.01 25.09 28.99
C SER A 270 8.36 23.84 29.61
N ALA A 271 8.75 23.52 30.84
CA ALA A 271 8.12 22.44 31.61
C ALA A 271 6.64 22.74 31.90
N TRP A 272 6.28 24.01 32.12
CA TRP A 272 4.89 24.44 32.36
C TRP A 272 4.00 24.21 31.14
N CYS A 273 4.46 24.62 29.94
CA CYS A 273 3.70 24.37 28.71
C CYS A 273 3.48 22.86 28.47
N THR A 274 4.47 22.04 28.84
CA THR A 274 4.36 20.58 28.76
C THR A 274 3.30 20.04 29.73
N GLU A 275 3.30 20.52 30.98
CA GLU A 275 2.32 20.12 32.00
C GLU A 275 0.89 20.53 31.62
N GLU A 276 0.71 21.74 31.07
CA GLU A 276 -0.59 22.24 30.59
C GLU A 276 -1.18 21.36 29.48
N ILE A 277 -0.39 21.00 28.47
CA ILE A 277 -0.84 20.10 27.39
C ILE A 277 -1.20 18.72 27.93
N LEU A 278 -0.35 18.13 28.77
CA LEU A 278 -0.61 16.80 29.34
C LEU A 278 -1.86 16.79 30.22
N THR A 279 -2.10 17.86 30.98
CA THR A 279 -3.32 18.05 31.78
C THR A 279 -4.55 18.17 30.89
N ALA A 280 -4.50 18.99 29.84
CA ALA A 280 -5.61 19.11 28.90
C ALA A 280 -5.97 17.75 28.26
N LYS A 281 -4.95 16.95 27.89
CA LYS A 281 -5.16 15.60 27.34
C LYS A 281 -5.77 14.64 28.35
N ARG A 282 -5.30 14.66 29.61
CA ARG A 282 -5.83 13.84 30.70
C ARG A 282 -7.34 14.04 30.91
N PHE A 283 -7.81 15.27 30.80
CA PHE A 283 -9.22 15.63 30.99
C PHE A 283 -10.03 15.70 29.69
N GLY A 284 -9.42 15.37 28.55
CA GLY A 284 -10.09 15.38 27.25
C GLY A 284 -10.42 16.79 26.72
N VAL A 285 -9.76 17.83 27.23
CA VAL A 285 -9.92 19.21 26.76
C VAL A 285 -9.37 19.32 25.33
N PRO A 286 -10.15 19.85 24.36
CA PRO A 286 -9.68 20.04 22.99
C PRO A 286 -8.49 21.00 22.95
N CYS A 287 -7.45 20.61 22.20
CA CYS A 287 -6.21 21.37 22.06
C CYS A 287 -6.05 21.90 20.63
N VAL A 288 -5.84 23.20 20.48
CA VAL A 288 -5.52 23.87 19.22
C VAL A 288 -4.07 24.36 19.29
N THR A 289 -3.26 24.05 18.29
CA THR A 289 -1.87 24.51 18.24
C THR A 289 -1.70 25.59 17.18
N VAL A 290 -1.06 26.70 17.54
CA VAL A 290 -0.57 27.71 16.59
C VAL A 290 0.94 27.52 16.47
N TRP A 291 1.38 27.07 15.29
CA TRP A 291 2.79 26.92 14.94
C TRP A 291 3.36 28.29 14.55
N ALA A 292 4.10 28.90 15.47
CA ALA A 292 4.74 30.21 15.35
C ALA A 292 6.27 30.13 15.58
N VAL A 293 6.88 28.99 15.22
CA VAL A 293 8.33 28.78 15.26
C VAL A 293 8.99 29.58 14.14
N ALA A 294 10.02 30.37 14.46
CA ALA A 294 10.71 31.24 13.53
C ALA A 294 12.09 30.69 13.12
N ASP A 295 12.94 30.40 14.11
CA ASP A 295 14.32 29.92 13.89
C ASP A 295 14.41 28.39 13.99
N GLY A 296 13.48 27.77 14.71
CA GLY A 296 13.48 26.34 15.00
C GLY A 296 13.41 26.03 16.50
N GLU A 297 12.91 24.85 16.84
CA GLU A 297 12.89 24.37 18.22
C GLU A 297 14.16 23.58 18.53
N ARG A 298 14.83 23.85 19.66
CA ARG A 298 15.94 23.01 20.13
C ARG A 298 15.49 21.58 20.44
N ARG A 299 14.25 21.46 20.93
CA ARG A 299 13.58 20.21 21.25
C ARG A 299 12.09 20.36 20.95
N ALA A 300 11.59 19.58 20.01
CA ALA A 300 10.17 19.53 19.72
C ALA A 300 9.38 18.98 20.93
N ASN A 301 8.24 19.60 21.25
CA ASN A 301 7.29 19.05 22.24
C ASN A 301 6.51 17.88 21.62
N PRO A 302 6.69 16.63 22.10
CA PRO A 302 6.07 15.45 21.49
C PRO A 302 4.60 15.26 21.91
N TYR A 303 4.11 16.01 22.89
CA TYR A 303 2.81 15.77 23.51
C TYR A 303 1.68 16.62 22.92
N ALA A 304 1.93 17.40 21.86
CA ALA A 304 0.91 18.22 21.18
C ALA A 304 0.36 17.56 19.88
N GLY A 305 0.39 16.22 19.80
CA GLY A 305 -0.11 15.47 18.64
C GLY A 305 -1.64 15.51 18.47
N ASN A 306 -2.10 14.96 17.33
CA ASN A 306 -3.49 14.60 16.98
C ASN A 306 -4.59 15.65 17.22
N GLY A 307 -4.22 16.93 17.39
CA GLY A 307 -5.12 18.09 17.41
C GLY A 307 -4.91 19.00 16.20
N PRO A 308 -5.84 19.95 15.93
CA PRO A 308 -5.69 20.94 14.87
C PRO A 308 -4.44 21.82 15.08
N VAL A 309 -3.65 21.96 14.01
CA VAL A 309 -2.46 22.82 13.97
C VAL A 309 -2.65 23.87 12.88
N LEU A 310 -2.49 25.14 13.25
CA LEU A 310 -2.50 26.29 12.35
C LEU A 310 -1.09 26.83 12.22
N VAL A 311 -0.63 27.11 11.00
CA VAL A 311 0.59 27.90 10.80
C VAL A 311 0.24 29.36 11.04
N TRP A 312 0.99 30.03 11.91
CA TRP A 312 0.78 31.45 12.18
C TRP A 312 1.03 32.28 10.91
N ARG A 313 0.13 33.23 10.64
CA ARG A 313 0.22 34.19 9.55
C ARG A 313 -0.01 35.60 10.12
N PRO A 314 0.59 36.65 9.54
CA PRO A 314 0.23 38.02 9.86
C PRO A 314 -1.30 38.21 9.75
N ASP A 315 -1.89 38.92 10.72
CA ASP A 315 -3.33 39.18 10.84
C ASP A 315 -4.21 37.92 10.96
N GLY A 316 -3.64 36.82 11.47
CA GLY A 316 -4.27 35.50 11.58
C GLY A 316 -5.14 35.26 12.82
N GLU A 317 -5.45 36.30 13.60
CA GLU A 317 -6.18 36.16 14.87
C GLU A 317 -7.61 35.61 14.68
N ALA A 318 -8.27 35.98 13.58
CA ALA A 318 -9.61 35.51 13.24
C ALA A 318 -9.64 34.00 12.95
N GLU A 319 -8.63 33.46 12.26
CA GLU A 319 -8.49 32.03 12.01
C GLU A 319 -8.24 31.24 13.30
N VAL A 320 -7.45 31.78 14.23
CA VAL A 320 -7.20 31.14 15.53
C VAL A 320 -8.49 31.10 16.36
N LEU A 321 -9.25 32.19 16.40
CA LEU A 321 -10.57 32.24 17.03
C LEU A 321 -11.52 31.19 16.43
N ALA A 322 -11.61 31.15 15.09
CA ALA A 322 -12.46 30.19 14.40
C ALA A 322 -12.06 28.74 14.70
N ALA A 323 -10.76 28.44 14.76
CA ALA A 323 -10.27 27.11 15.10
C ALA A 323 -10.58 26.71 16.55
N CYS A 324 -10.46 27.62 17.52
CA CYS A 324 -10.82 27.35 18.91
C CYS A 324 -12.31 27.05 19.06
N VAL A 325 -13.16 27.89 18.45
CA VAL A 325 -14.63 27.69 18.48
C VAL A 325 -15.03 26.41 17.77
N HIS A 326 -14.41 26.10 16.62
CA HIS A 326 -14.68 24.87 15.87
C HIS A 326 -14.25 23.63 16.66
N ALA A 327 -13.05 23.62 17.25
CA ALA A 327 -12.57 22.51 18.06
C ALA A 327 -13.47 22.25 19.28
N TRP A 328 -13.99 23.32 19.88
CA TRP A 328 -14.94 23.24 20.98
C TRP A 328 -16.30 22.65 20.56
N LEU A 329 -16.89 23.18 19.49
CA LEU A 329 -18.17 22.68 18.98
C LEU A 329 -18.05 21.22 18.53
N HIS A 330 -16.96 20.86 17.85
CA HIS A 330 -16.66 19.48 17.48
C HIS A 330 -16.53 18.58 18.71
N HIS A 331 -15.82 19.02 19.77
CA HIS A 331 -15.74 18.26 21.01
C HIS A 331 -17.12 17.97 21.62
N LEU A 332 -17.96 18.99 21.74
CA LEU A 332 -19.31 18.87 22.31
C LEU A 332 -20.22 17.96 21.47
N TYR A 333 -20.27 18.22 20.16
CA TYR A 333 -21.12 17.46 19.25
C TYR A 333 -20.67 16.01 19.11
N PHE A 334 -19.36 15.77 18.94
CA PHE A 334 -18.84 14.41 18.77
C PHE A 334 -19.11 13.53 19.99
N ARG A 335 -18.99 14.05 21.22
CA ARG A 335 -19.32 13.27 22.43
C ARG A 335 -20.80 12.88 22.48
N ARG A 336 -21.69 13.80 22.09
CA ARG A 336 -23.13 13.54 21.98
C ARG A 336 -23.41 12.46 20.94
N ARG A 337 -22.84 12.61 19.74
CA ARG A 337 -23.00 11.67 18.62
C ARG A 337 -22.41 10.29 18.94
N ALA A 338 -21.23 10.25 19.55
CA ALA A 338 -20.57 9.01 19.97
C ALA A 338 -21.44 8.18 20.92
N LYS A 339 -22.08 8.82 21.91
CA LYS A 339 -23.03 8.14 22.79
C LYS A 339 -24.12 7.45 21.98
N ARG A 340 -24.77 8.18 21.07
CA ARG A 340 -25.81 7.65 20.20
C ARG A 340 -25.35 6.50 19.30
N VAL A 341 -24.21 6.65 18.62
CA VAL A 341 -23.65 5.62 17.72
C VAL A 341 -23.28 4.34 18.50
N LEU A 342 -22.70 4.49 19.69
CA LEU A 342 -22.35 3.35 20.55
C LEU A 342 -23.57 2.65 21.15
N ASP A 343 -24.65 3.41 21.41
CA ASP A 343 -25.93 2.86 21.86
C ASP A 343 -26.63 2.09 20.73
N LEU A 344 -26.66 2.64 19.50
CA LEU A 344 -27.16 1.93 18.32
C LEU A 344 -26.43 0.59 18.10
N ALA A 345 -25.10 0.59 18.26
CA ALA A 345 -24.28 -0.61 18.06
C ALA A 345 -24.25 -1.58 19.25
N ASP A 346 -25.02 -1.34 20.31
CA ASP A 346 -25.10 -2.15 21.53
C ASP A 346 -23.74 -2.56 22.13
N VAL A 347 -22.83 -1.59 22.27
CA VAL A 347 -21.45 -1.86 22.70
C VAL A 347 -21.38 -2.13 24.22
N ALA A 348 -21.31 -3.39 24.67
CA ALA A 348 -21.32 -3.73 26.11
C ALA A 348 -20.01 -3.45 26.89
N ARG A 349 -18.87 -3.19 26.22
CA ARG A 349 -17.55 -3.00 26.86
C ARG A 349 -17.38 -1.60 27.43
N THR A 350 -16.44 -1.39 28.37
CA THR A 350 -16.07 -0.06 28.88
C THR A 350 -15.70 0.87 27.72
N ARG A 351 -16.48 1.95 27.58
CA ARG A 351 -16.39 2.89 26.45
C ARG A 351 -15.62 4.12 26.87
N VAL A 352 -14.53 4.44 26.17
CA VAL A 352 -13.88 5.75 26.26
C VAL A 352 -14.13 6.49 24.96
N VAL A 353 -14.61 7.72 25.06
CA VAL A 353 -14.84 8.60 23.91
C VAL A 353 -13.81 9.71 23.92
N LEU A 354 -13.05 9.82 22.83
CA LEU A 354 -12.14 10.94 22.58
C LEU A 354 -12.68 11.74 21.40
N SER A 355 -12.62 13.07 21.44
CA SER A 355 -12.99 13.92 20.30
C SER A 355 -11.82 14.17 19.33
N ARG A 356 -10.80 13.31 19.38
CA ARG A 356 -9.62 13.31 18.52
C ARG A 356 -9.03 11.90 18.47
N ALA A 357 -8.13 11.67 17.52
CA ALA A 357 -7.34 10.45 17.50
C ALA A 357 -6.56 10.23 18.81
N PRO A 358 -6.53 8.99 19.34
CA PRO A 358 -5.80 8.65 20.57
C PRO A 358 -4.29 8.69 20.38
N GLU A 359 -3.57 8.88 21.47
CA GLU A 359 -2.10 8.88 21.55
C GLU A 359 -1.59 8.03 22.70
N VAL A 360 -0.31 7.66 22.64
CA VAL A 360 0.36 6.95 23.74
C VAL A 360 0.32 7.76 25.04
N SER A 361 0.36 9.08 24.92
CA SER A 361 0.22 10.00 26.06
C SER A 361 -1.11 9.81 26.80
N ASP A 362 -2.19 9.45 26.10
CA ASP A 362 -3.51 9.25 26.72
C ASP A 362 -3.54 8.03 27.66
N LEU A 363 -2.79 6.98 27.35
CA LEU A 363 -2.57 5.84 28.24
C LEU A 363 -1.76 6.26 29.47
N ALA A 364 -0.66 6.99 29.26
CA ALA A 364 0.24 7.42 30.33
C ALA A 364 -0.40 8.42 31.30
N GLN A 365 -1.26 9.31 30.79
CA GLN A 365 -1.98 10.32 31.59
C GLN A 365 -3.24 9.75 32.27
N GLY A 366 -3.67 8.55 31.90
CA GLY A 366 -4.88 7.92 32.44
C GLY A 366 -6.20 8.37 31.79
N ALA A 367 -6.14 9.04 30.63
CA ALA A 367 -7.32 9.28 29.79
C ALA A 367 -7.83 7.98 29.14
N LEU A 368 -6.91 7.04 28.88
CA LEU A 368 -7.21 5.66 28.49
C LEU A 368 -6.81 4.70 29.61
N PRO A 369 -7.59 3.63 29.89
CA PRO A 369 -7.25 2.66 30.92
C PRO A 369 -6.03 1.83 30.54
N LEU A 370 -5.14 1.62 31.51
CA LEU A 370 -3.94 0.79 31.35
C LEU A 370 -4.21 -0.71 31.44
N GLU A 371 -5.35 -1.12 31.97
CA GLU A 371 -5.77 -2.52 32.16
C GLU A 371 -7.25 -2.72 31.80
N GLY A 372 -7.62 -3.95 31.46
CA GLY A 372 -9.00 -4.32 31.10
C GLY A 372 -9.33 -4.18 29.61
N ASP A 373 -10.49 -4.72 29.22
CA ASP A 373 -11.01 -4.60 27.86
C ASP A 373 -11.67 -3.23 27.68
N CYS A 374 -11.09 -2.40 26.81
CA CYS A 374 -11.55 -1.04 26.58
C CYS A 374 -11.75 -0.77 25.09
N VAL A 375 -12.87 -0.13 24.77
CA VAL A 375 -13.19 0.36 23.43
C VAL A 375 -13.01 1.86 23.42
N VAL A 376 -12.09 2.33 22.58
CA VAL A 376 -11.87 3.76 22.35
C VAL A 376 -12.58 4.15 21.06
N PHE A 377 -13.60 4.98 21.20
CA PHE A 377 -14.37 5.55 20.10
C PHE A 377 -13.91 6.98 19.84
N TYR A 378 -13.47 7.27 18.62
CA TYR A 378 -12.95 8.57 18.21
C TYR A 378 -13.35 8.94 16.77
N PRO A 379 -13.21 10.21 16.34
CA PRO A 379 -13.66 10.66 15.02
C PRO A 379 -12.91 9.98 13.88
N ASP A 380 -13.55 9.92 12.71
CA ASP A 380 -12.88 9.53 11.48
C ASP A 380 -11.84 10.59 11.04
N PRO A 381 -10.79 10.20 10.30
CA PRO A 381 -10.44 8.82 9.91
C PRO A 381 -9.78 8.03 11.06
N PRO A 382 -9.79 6.68 11.00
CA PRO A 382 -9.01 5.85 11.92
C PRO A 382 -7.52 6.16 11.78
N ILE A 383 -6.79 6.03 12.89
CA ILE A 383 -5.32 6.16 12.87
C ILE A 383 -4.67 5.03 12.06
N ALA A 384 -3.50 5.29 11.50
CA ALA A 384 -2.76 4.33 10.69
C ALA A 384 -2.42 3.06 11.50
N THR A 385 -2.28 1.91 10.83
CA THR A 385 -2.00 0.63 11.51
C THR A 385 -0.70 0.65 12.29
N VAL A 386 0.31 1.39 11.81
CA VAL A 386 1.57 1.58 12.55
C VAL A 386 1.36 2.34 13.86
N GLU A 387 0.50 3.36 13.89
CA GLU A 387 0.18 4.16 15.09
C GLU A 387 -0.71 3.35 16.05
N ALA A 388 -1.73 2.68 15.53
CA ALA A 388 -2.57 1.75 16.29
C ALA A 388 -1.76 0.64 16.94
N GLN A 389 -0.73 0.11 16.26
CA GLN A 389 0.17 -0.90 16.83
C GLN A 389 0.98 -0.37 18.01
N VAL A 390 1.38 0.91 18.02
CA VAL A 390 2.08 1.50 19.18
C VAL A 390 1.15 1.51 20.39
N LEU A 391 -0.11 1.94 20.22
CA LEU A 391 -1.11 1.90 21.29
C LEU A 391 -1.40 0.47 21.76
N ARG A 392 -1.57 -0.48 20.84
CA ARG A 392 -1.81 -1.90 21.19
C ARG A 392 -0.60 -2.57 21.84
N ARG A 393 0.63 -2.13 21.57
CA ARG A 393 1.82 -2.61 22.29
C ARG A 393 1.82 -2.13 23.74
N ALA A 394 1.36 -0.90 23.98
CA ALA A 394 1.23 -0.35 25.33
C ALA A 394 0.04 -0.96 26.09
N GLN A 395 -1.09 -1.22 25.40
CA GLN A 395 -2.25 -1.93 25.94
C GLN A 395 -2.83 -2.92 24.90
N PRO A 396 -2.46 -4.22 24.94
CA PRO A 396 -2.94 -5.24 24.00
C PRO A 396 -4.46 -5.45 23.94
N ARG A 397 -5.17 -5.13 25.02
CA ARG A 397 -6.64 -5.26 25.11
C ARG A 397 -7.40 -4.02 24.63
N LEU A 398 -6.68 -2.99 24.16
CA LEU A 398 -7.29 -1.81 23.58
C LEU A 398 -7.94 -2.16 22.23
N ARG A 399 -9.18 -1.73 22.03
CA ARG A 399 -9.88 -1.78 20.75
C ARG A 399 -10.17 -0.36 20.30
N LEU A 400 -9.72 -0.03 19.10
CA LEU A 400 -9.84 1.30 18.51
C LEU A 400 -10.92 1.26 17.45
N THR A 401 -11.88 2.18 17.50
CA THR A 401 -12.97 2.25 16.53
C THR A 401 -13.40 3.71 16.32
N THR A 402 -14.03 3.95 15.19
CA THR A 402 -14.54 5.23 14.68
C THR A 402 -15.95 4.99 14.12
N PRO A 403 -16.74 6.03 13.80
CA PRO A 403 -18.05 5.83 13.19
C PRO A 403 -18.03 4.88 11.98
N SER A 404 -17.08 5.06 11.06
CA SER A 404 -16.97 4.21 9.86
C SER A 404 -16.37 2.81 10.08
N THR A 405 -15.71 2.57 11.22
CA THR A 405 -15.16 1.25 11.57
C THR A 405 -15.99 0.55 12.63
N LEU A 406 -17.14 1.09 13.03
CA LEU A 406 -18.03 0.44 13.97
C LEU A 406 -19.01 -0.45 13.19
N VAL A 407 -18.65 -1.72 12.99
CA VAL A 407 -19.47 -2.67 12.23
C VAL A 407 -20.42 -3.41 13.17
N ALA A 408 -21.61 -2.86 13.44
CA ALA A 408 -22.70 -3.51 14.19
C ALA A 408 -22.24 -4.33 15.43
N GLY A 409 -21.29 -3.81 16.21
CA GLY A 409 -20.72 -4.50 17.40
C GLY A 409 -19.71 -5.63 17.12
N THR A 410 -19.47 -5.99 15.85
CA THR A 410 -18.64 -7.12 15.40
C THR A 410 -17.15 -6.92 15.65
N ILE A 411 -16.63 -5.71 15.45
CA ILE A 411 -15.21 -5.34 15.66
C ILE A 411 -14.80 -5.39 17.14
N LEU A 412 -15.77 -5.60 18.05
CA LEU A 412 -15.56 -5.69 19.49
C LEU A 412 -15.49 -7.13 20.01
N ARG A 413 -15.50 -8.12 19.12
CA ARG A 413 -15.22 -9.54 19.44
C ARG A 413 -13.74 -9.80 19.13
N ASP A 414 -13.12 -10.78 19.79
CA ASP A 414 -11.66 -10.95 19.76
C ASP A 414 -11.11 -11.24 18.35
N ASP A 415 -10.45 -10.22 17.76
CA ASP A 415 -9.74 -10.18 16.47
C ASP A 415 -10.24 -11.17 15.38
N PRO A 416 -11.50 -11.06 14.91
CA PRO A 416 -11.93 -11.76 13.71
C PRO A 416 -11.40 -11.05 12.46
N ALA A 417 -11.20 -11.81 11.39
CA ALA A 417 -11.08 -11.23 10.05
C ALA A 417 -12.25 -10.25 9.80
N PRO A 418 -12.06 -9.18 9.01
CA PRO A 418 -13.14 -8.25 8.70
C PRO A 418 -14.39 -9.02 8.22
N PRO A 419 -15.58 -8.69 8.74
CA PRO A 419 -16.77 -9.54 8.57
C PRO A 419 -17.24 -9.69 7.13
N LEU A 420 -16.84 -8.76 6.24
CA LEU A 420 -17.17 -8.80 4.82
C LEU A 420 -15.96 -9.17 3.95
N ALA A 421 -14.88 -9.69 4.54
CA ALA A 421 -13.69 -10.10 3.81
C ALA A 421 -14.03 -11.13 2.71
N GLY A 422 -13.59 -10.84 1.48
CA GLY A 422 -13.84 -11.71 0.32
C GLY A 422 -15.22 -11.56 -0.32
N HIS A 423 -16.07 -10.66 0.21
CA HIS A 423 -17.36 -10.33 -0.41
C HIS A 423 -17.28 -9.06 -1.26
N LEU A 424 -18.14 -9.00 -2.29
CA LEU A 424 -18.33 -7.84 -3.14
C LEU A 424 -19.69 -7.22 -2.83
N VAL A 425 -19.73 -5.91 -2.54
CA VAL A 425 -20.97 -5.16 -2.30
C VAL A 425 -21.19 -4.17 -3.44
N ALA A 426 -22.34 -4.26 -4.10
CA ALA A 426 -22.70 -3.32 -5.15
C ALA A 426 -23.16 -1.99 -4.56
N MET A 427 -22.63 -0.90 -5.10
CA MET A 427 -23.13 0.44 -4.84
C MET A 427 -23.95 0.90 -6.06
N SER A 428 -25.17 1.36 -5.83
CA SER A 428 -26.08 1.89 -6.85
C SER A 428 -26.35 3.35 -6.54
N MET A 429 -25.68 4.22 -7.29
CA MET A 429 -25.80 5.67 -7.16
C MET A 429 -25.81 6.32 -8.54
N SER A 430 -26.63 7.35 -8.68
CA SER A 430 -26.67 8.22 -9.85
C SER A 430 -27.25 9.55 -9.40
N ASP A 431 -27.00 10.61 -10.18
CA ASP A 431 -27.56 11.94 -9.89
C ASP A 431 -29.05 11.83 -9.62
N SER A 432 -29.50 12.38 -8.50
CA SER A 432 -30.92 12.47 -8.19
C SER A 432 -31.45 13.77 -8.80
N PRO A 433 -32.54 13.75 -9.59
CA PRO A 433 -33.22 14.96 -10.04
C PRO A 433 -33.69 15.82 -8.85
N ASP A 434 -33.92 15.16 -7.71
CA ASP A 434 -34.28 15.75 -6.44
C ASP A 434 -33.06 16.18 -5.62
N ALA A 435 -31.83 16.18 -6.16
CA ALA A 435 -30.65 16.68 -5.45
C ALA A 435 -29.91 17.67 -6.38
N PRO A 436 -30.32 18.94 -6.40
CA PRO A 436 -29.69 19.92 -7.28
C PRO A 436 -28.21 20.10 -6.92
N PRO A 437 -27.38 20.54 -7.89
CA PRO A 437 -26.01 20.96 -7.61
C PRO A 437 -25.99 21.99 -6.48
N PRO A 438 -24.93 22.04 -5.63
CA PRO A 438 -24.87 22.95 -4.49
C PRO A 438 -25.11 24.43 -4.85
N GLU A 439 -24.64 24.86 -6.02
CA GLU A 439 -24.87 26.19 -6.59
C GLU A 439 -26.31 26.45 -7.05
N SER A 440 -27.09 25.40 -7.30
CA SER A 440 -28.49 25.48 -7.74
C SER A 440 -29.48 25.32 -6.58
N GLY A 441 -28.98 25.24 -5.34
CA GLY A 441 -29.78 25.18 -4.12
C GLY A 441 -29.96 23.76 -3.56
N ALA A 442 -31.16 23.48 -3.06
CA ALA A 442 -31.55 22.19 -2.49
C ALA A 442 -32.98 21.85 -2.92
N ASN A 443 -33.37 20.58 -2.77
CA ASN A 443 -34.76 20.18 -2.97
C ASN A 443 -35.66 20.72 -1.86
N ARG A 444 -36.97 20.52 -2.01
CA ARG A 444 -37.97 20.90 -0.99
C ARG A 444 -37.67 20.31 0.40
N ARG A 445 -36.99 19.16 0.46
CA ARG A 445 -36.61 18.47 1.71
C ARG A 445 -35.27 18.98 2.31
N GLY A 446 -34.63 19.95 1.66
CA GLY A 446 -33.38 20.57 2.10
C GLY A 446 -32.09 19.81 1.78
N TYR A 447 -32.14 18.85 0.86
CA TYR A 447 -30.99 18.06 0.40
C TYR A 447 -30.44 18.55 -0.93
N SER A 448 -29.13 18.40 -1.11
CA SER A 448 -28.39 18.75 -2.32
C SER A 448 -27.43 17.63 -2.70
N ALA A 449 -26.79 17.72 -3.87
CA ALA A 449 -25.77 16.75 -4.30
C ALA A 449 -24.61 16.57 -3.29
N LEU A 450 -24.35 17.57 -2.44
CA LEU A 450 -23.40 17.49 -1.32
C LEU A 450 -23.75 16.37 -0.33
N HIS A 451 -25.03 16.25 -0.01
CA HIS A 451 -25.53 15.27 0.95
C HIS A 451 -25.42 13.85 0.41
N LEU A 452 -25.77 13.67 -0.86
CA LEU A 452 -25.64 12.41 -1.57
C LEU A 452 -24.16 11.96 -1.60
N THR A 453 -23.26 12.90 -1.91
CA THR A 453 -21.81 12.63 -1.97
C THR A 453 -21.26 12.20 -0.61
N ASP A 454 -21.63 12.87 0.48
CA ASP A 454 -21.19 12.51 1.84
C ASP A 454 -21.73 11.13 2.26
N ALA A 455 -23.00 10.84 1.95
CA ALA A 455 -23.62 9.55 2.20
C ALA A 455 -22.87 8.40 1.50
N VAL A 456 -22.60 8.58 0.20
CA VAL A 456 -21.83 7.63 -0.60
C VAL A 456 -20.44 7.41 0.01
N ALA A 457 -19.72 8.49 0.36
CA ALA A 457 -18.38 8.37 0.92
C ALA A 457 -18.38 7.58 2.23
N ARG A 458 -19.31 7.88 3.15
CA ARG A 458 -19.41 7.18 4.44
C ARG A 458 -19.73 5.71 4.27
N LEU A 459 -20.72 5.38 3.44
CA LEU A 459 -21.11 3.99 3.16
C LEU A 459 -19.97 3.23 2.47
N THR A 460 -19.31 3.84 1.48
CA THR A 460 -18.14 3.26 0.82
C THR A 460 -17.03 2.96 1.81
N LEU A 461 -16.70 3.93 2.68
CA LEU A 461 -15.68 3.77 3.72
C LEU A 461 -16.06 2.67 4.72
N ALA A 462 -17.32 2.58 5.14
CA ALA A 462 -17.79 1.54 6.05
C ALA A 462 -17.68 0.14 5.42
N VAL A 463 -18.07 -0.01 4.16
CA VAL A 463 -18.00 -1.28 3.41
C VAL A 463 -16.56 -1.75 3.23
N ILE A 464 -15.65 -0.87 2.78
CA ILE A 464 -14.25 -1.27 2.57
C ILE A 464 -13.50 -1.51 3.88
N ARG A 465 -13.82 -0.75 4.94
CA ARG A 465 -13.25 -0.95 6.28
C ARG A 465 -13.76 -2.23 6.95
N ALA A 466 -14.91 -2.74 6.51
CA ALA A 466 -15.41 -4.06 6.88
C ALA A 466 -14.83 -5.21 6.02
N GLY A 467 -13.96 -4.91 5.05
CA GLY A 467 -13.20 -5.87 4.25
C GLY A 467 -13.80 -6.24 2.89
N ALA A 468 -14.93 -5.65 2.51
CA ALA A 468 -15.55 -5.92 1.20
C ALA A 468 -14.88 -5.13 0.07
N GLN A 469 -14.90 -5.70 -1.13
CA GLN A 469 -14.68 -4.96 -2.37
C GLN A 469 -15.97 -4.21 -2.75
N VAL A 470 -15.84 -3.04 -3.39
CA VAL A 470 -16.97 -2.26 -3.91
C VAL A 470 -17.16 -2.53 -5.41
N GLY A 471 -18.36 -2.93 -5.80
CA GLY A 471 -18.79 -3.06 -7.19
C GLY A 471 -19.63 -1.88 -7.64
N TYR A 472 -19.39 -1.33 -8.84
CA TYR A 472 -20.15 -0.20 -9.37
C TYR A 472 -20.41 -0.35 -10.87
N GLY A 473 -21.60 0.02 -11.34
CA GLY A 473 -22.00 -0.02 -12.76
C GLY A 473 -22.22 1.37 -13.32
N GLY A 474 -21.15 2.10 -13.65
CA GLY A 474 -21.22 3.51 -14.06
C GLY A 474 -20.27 3.90 -15.19
N HIS A 475 -20.30 5.18 -15.57
CA HIS A 475 -19.45 5.71 -16.65
C HIS A 475 -18.06 6.14 -16.17
N LEU A 476 -17.10 6.16 -17.08
CA LEU A 476 -15.70 6.55 -16.82
C LEU A 476 -15.43 8.06 -16.92
N GLY A 477 -16.44 8.85 -17.30
CA GLY A 477 -16.33 10.31 -17.41
C GLY A 477 -15.99 11.01 -16.08
N PRO A 478 -15.38 12.22 -16.14
CA PRO A 478 -14.90 12.96 -14.98
C PRO A 478 -16.02 13.39 -14.02
N GLU A 479 -17.21 13.68 -14.54
CA GLU A 479 -18.39 14.12 -13.78
C GLU A 479 -19.15 12.96 -13.11
N GLY A 480 -18.57 11.75 -13.03
CA GLY A 480 -19.24 10.55 -12.54
C GLY A 480 -18.79 10.11 -11.15
N PHE A 481 -19.58 9.26 -10.50
CA PHE A 481 -19.20 8.63 -9.23
C PHE A 481 -18.01 7.65 -9.35
N THR A 482 -17.64 7.22 -10.56
CA THR A 482 -16.50 6.31 -10.76
C THR A 482 -15.16 6.93 -10.30
N PRO A 483 -14.74 8.12 -10.80
CA PRO A 483 -13.61 8.86 -10.24
C PRO A 483 -13.71 9.07 -8.72
N PHE A 484 -14.90 9.38 -8.22
CA PHE A 484 -15.13 9.64 -6.80
C PHE A 484 -14.86 8.40 -5.92
N LEU A 485 -15.41 7.23 -6.29
CA LEU A 485 -15.17 5.97 -5.57
C LEU A 485 -13.68 5.59 -5.62
N ALA A 486 -13.05 5.70 -6.80
CA ALA A 486 -11.63 5.42 -6.97
C ALA A 486 -10.76 6.35 -6.10
N ALA A 487 -11.06 7.64 -6.07
CA ALA A 487 -10.37 8.62 -5.25
C ALA A 487 -10.58 8.36 -3.74
N THR A 488 -11.79 8.01 -3.33
CA THR A 488 -12.15 7.69 -1.93
C THR A 488 -11.36 6.48 -1.43
N ILE A 489 -11.33 5.40 -2.22
CA ILE A 489 -10.58 4.17 -1.89
C ILE A 489 -9.07 4.41 -1.92
N ALA A 490 -8.56 5.14 -2.92
CA ALA A 490 -7.14 5.48 -2.98
C ALA A 490 -6.70 6.37 -1.80
N ALA A 491 -7.55 7.32 -1.37
CA ALA A 491 -7.31 8.12 -0.18
C ALA A 491 -7.30 7.25 1.08
N HIS A 492 -8.22 6.30 1.20
CA HIS A 492 -8.22 5.32 2.29
C HIS A 492 -6.91 4.51 2.35
N ASN A 493 -6.48 3.96 1.22
CA ASN A 493 -5.25 3.14 1.15
C ASN A 493 -3.99 3.94 1.50
N ARG A 494 -3.96 5.25 1.21
CA ARG A 494 -2.86 6.15 1.59
C ARG A 494 -2.74 6.39 3.10
N LEU A 495 -3.79 6.14 3.89
CA LEU A 495 -3.77 6.31 5.35
C LEU A 495 -3.03 5.17 6.08
N GLY A 496 -2.68 4.07 5.38
CA GLY A 496 -1.93 2.97 5.99
C GLY A 496 -2.69 2.20 7.08
N ILE A 497 -4.03 2.19 7.02
CA ILE A 497 -4.91 1.43 7.94
C ILE A 497 -4.96 -0.03 7.47
N GLU A 498 -5.69 -0.35 6.40
CA GLU A 498 -5.61 -1.64 5.70
C GLU A 498 -5.78 -1.38 4.19
N HIS A 499 -5.20 -2.23 3.35
CA HIS A 499 -5.29 -2.03 1.91
C HIS A 499 -6.64 -2.55 1.40
N ALA A 500 -7.58 -1.65 1.11
CA ALA A 500 -8.81 -1.98 0.41
C ALA A 500 -8.53 -2.30 -1.07
N GLU A 501 -9.26 -3.26 -1.63
CA GLU A 501 -9.17 -3.59 -3.05
C GLU A 501 -9.66 -2.43 -3.92
N LEU A 502 -9.17 -2.35 -5.16
CA LEU A 502 -9.65 -1.36 -6.11
C LEU A 502 -11.14 -1.59 -6.38
N PRO A 503 -11.93 -0.53 -6.62
CA PRO A 503 -13.33 -0.70 -6.96
C PRO A 503 -13.46 -1.47 -8.28
N ARG A 504 -14.36 -2.44 -8.31
CA ARG A 504 -14.70 -3.21 -9.51
C ARG A 504 -15.77 -2.46 -10.30
N LEU A 505 -15.36 -1.88 -11.42
CA LEU A 505 -16.25 -1.22 -12.37
C LEU A 505 -16.77 -2.23 -13.39
N TYR A 506 -18.07 -2.50 -13.32
CA TYR A 506 -18.79 -3.27 -14.33
C TYR A 506 -19.10 -2.36 -15.51
N VAL A 507 -18.66 -2.77 -16.71
CA VAL A 507 -18.76 -1.97 -17.92
C VAL A 507 -19.42 -2.80 -19.03
N PRO A 508 -20.49 -2.30 -19.68
CA PRO A 508 -21.08 -2.98 -20.83
C PRO A 508 -20.09 -2.99 -22.01
N ASP A 509 -20.17 -4.00 -22.87
CA ASP A 509 -19.20 -4.23 -23.95
C ASP A 509 -18.95 -2.97 -24.82
N HIS A 510 -20.00 -2.24 -25.20
CA HIS A 510 -19.89 -1.00 -26.01
C HIS A 510 -19.06 0.11 -25.35
N ARG A 511 -18.84 0.08 -24.03
CA ARG A 511 -18.02 1.06 -23.29
C ARG A 511 -16.68 0.51 -22.81
N PHE A 512 -16.44 -0.79 -22.96
CA PHE A 512 -15.28 -1.42 -22.33
C PHE A 512 -13.94 -0.85 -22.85
N ALA A 513 -13.86 -0.53 -24.15
CA ALA A 513 -12.66 -0.03 -24.81
C ALA A 513 -12.26 1.41 -24.43
N GLN A 514 -13.10 2.15 -23.69
CA GLN A 514 -12.79 3.54 -23.31
C GLN A 514 -11.55 3.59 -22.40
N PRO A 515 -10.48 4.33 -22.77
CA PRO A 515 -9.28 4.45 -21.95
C PRO A 515 -9.55 5.20 -20.64
N HIS A 516 -8.80 4.87 -19.58
CA HIS A 516 -8.83 5.58 -18.29
C HIS A 516 -7.46 5.51 -17.59
N SER A 517 -7.21 6.45 -16.69
CA SER A 517 -6.07 6.47 -15.76
C SER A 517 -6.47 6.18 -14.31
N LEU A 518 -7.77 5.93 -14.05
CA LEU A 518 -8.28 5.70 -12.70
C LEU A 518 -7.80 4.34 -12.14
N PRO A 519 -7.50 4.26 -10.84
CA PRO A 519 -7.14 3.01 -10.17
C PRO A 519 -8.40 2.15 -9.91
N ILE A 520 -8.88 1.46 -10.95
CA ILE A 520 -10.10 0.65 -10.93
C ILE A 520 -9.86 -0.72 -11.58
N GLU A 521 -10.62 -1.74 -11.14
CA GLU A 521 -10.68 -3.04 -11.82
C GLU A 521 -11.86 -3.03 -12.82
N LYS A 522 -11.60 -3.14 -14.12
CA LYS A 522 -12.67 -3.21 -15.14
C LYS A 522 -13.18 -4.62 -15.33
N TRP A 523 -14.50 -4.80 -15.23
CA TRP A 523 -15.19 -6.05 -15.52
C TRP A 523 -16.07 -5.91 -16.75
N ARG A 524 -15.80 -6.70 -17.80
CA ARG A 524 -16.57 -6.65 -19.06
C ARG A 524 -17.89 -7.40 -18.89
N CYS A 525 -18.99 -6.82 -19.40
CA CYS A 525 -20.32 -7.41 -19.35
C CYS A 525 -20.99 -7.43 -20.73
N GLY A 526 -21.80 -8.45 -21.00
CA GLY A 526 -22.62 -8.52 -22.22
C GLY A 526 -21.89 -8.88 -23.50
N GLU A 527 -20.77 -9.60 -23.41
CA GLU A 527 -19.96 -10.03 -24.58
C GLU A 527 -20.76 -10.81 -25.63
N ALA A 528 -21.71 -11.63 -25.18
CA ALA A 528 -22.61 -12.39 -26.06
C ALA A 528 -23.53 -11.51 -26.93
N LEU A 529 -23.67 -10.22 -26.58
CA LEU A 529 -24.51 -9.25 -27.31
C LEU A 529 -23.70 -8.43 -28.33
N ARG A 530 -22.43 -8.78 -28.57
CA ARG A 530 -21.52 -8.04 -29.45
C ARG A 530 -21.79 -8.23 -30.93
N GLU A 531 -22.33 -9.38 -31.34
CA GLU A 531 -22.63 -9.66 -32.74
C GLU A 531 -23.89 -8.87 -33.20
N GLY A 532 -23.79 -8.11 -34.29
CA GLY A 532 -24.91 -7.35 -34.87
C GLY A 532 -24.69 -5.84 -34.91
N ALA A 533 -25.75 -5.10 -35.26
CA ALA A 533 -25.71 -3.63 -35.31
C ALA A 533 -25.74 -3.03 -33.90
N ASP A 534 -24.80 -2.11 -33.61
CA ASP A 534 -24.74 -1.33 -32.36
C ASP A 534 -25.88 -0.28 -32.33
N THR A 535 -27.07 -0.75 -31.99
CA THR A 535 -28.28 0.09 -31.86
C THR A 535 -28.56 0.42 -30.40
N ALA A 536 -29.34 1.48 -30.16
CA ALA A 536 -29.75 1.87 -28.81
C ALA A 536 -30.43 0.72 -28.02
N GLY A 537 -31.21 -0.14 -28.70
CA GLY A 537 -31.82 -1.33 -28.09
C GLY A 537 -30.77 -2.35 -27.62
N VAL A 538 -29.74 -2.61 -28.43
CA VAL A 538 -28.62 -3.50 -28.06
C VAL A 538 -27.79 -2.92 -26.93
N GLN A 539 -27.55 -1.62 -26.91
CA GLN A 539 -26.88 -0.95 -25.79
C GLN A 539 -27.67 -1.07 -24.49
N ALA A 540 -29.01 -0.95 -24.55
CA ALA A 540 -29.87 -1.19 -23.40
C ALA A 540 -29.84 -2.65 -22.92
N LEU A 541 -29.78 -3.64 -23.83
CA LEU A 541 -29.57 -5.05 -23.46
C LEU A 541 -28.24 -5.28 -22.76
N GLN A 542 -27.17 -4.63 -23.21
CA GLN A 542 -25.86 -4.72 -22.55
C GLN A 542 -25.87 -4.10 -21.14
N LEU A 543 -26.66 -3.04 -20.90
CA LEU A 543 -26.89 -2.50 -19.56
C LEU A 543 -27.66 -3.49 -18.67
N THR A 544 -28.72 -4.14 -19.19
CA THR A 544 -29.41 -5.21 -18.46
C THR A 544 -28.45 -6.37 -18.12
N ALA A 545 -27.67 -6.86 -19.08
CA ALA A 545 -26.70 -7.94 -18.86
C ALA A 545 -25.62 -7.57 -17.82
N MET A 546 -25.20 -6.30 -17.78
CA MET A 546 -24.31 -5.78 -16.73
C MET A 546 -24.96 -5.86 -15.34
N ARG A 547 -26.24 -5.46 -15.21
CA ARG A 547 -26.98 -5.53 -13.94
C ARG A 547 -27.19 -6.97 -13.48
N GLU A 548 -27.51 -7.87 -14.41
CA GLU A 548 -27.60 -9.31 -14.15
C GLU A 548 -26.26 -9.84 -13.66
N THR A 549 -25.15 -9.53 -14.34
CA THR A 549 -23.80 -9.95 -13.92
C THR A 549 -23.48 -9.48 -12.51
N MET A 550 -23.76 -8.20 -12.20
CA MET A 550 -23.57 -7.66 -10.85
C MET A 550 -24.44 -8.37 -9.82
N ALA A 551 -25.70 -8.69 -10.14
CA ALA A 551 -26.59 -9.39 -9.23
C ALA A 551 -26.12 -10.81 -8.90
N HIS A 552 -25.49 -11.49 -9.85
CA HIS A 552 -24.91 -12.81 -9.58
C HIS A 552 -23.64 -12.75 -8.73
N GLN A 553 -22.77 -11.75 -8.95
CA GLN A 553 -21.45 -11.68 -8.32
C GLN A 553 -21.44 -10.97 -6.96
N CYS A 554 -22.37 -10.04 -6.72
CA CYS A 554 -22.41 -9.27 -5.49
C CYS A 554 -23.18 -10.01 -4.38
N LEU A 555 -22.74 -9.82 -3.13
CA LEU A 555 -23.44 -10.30 -1.94
C LEU A 555 -24.78 -9.56 -1.77
N ALA A 556 -24.73 -8.23 -1.93
CA ALA A 556 -25.86 -7.33 -1.75
C ALA A 556 -25.66 -6.03 -2.53
N ARG A 557 -26.70 -5.20 -2.56
CA ARG A 557 -26.70 -3.89 -3.24
C ARG A 557 -27.23 -2.80 -2.31
N ILE A 558 -26.49 -1.70 -2.23
CA ILE A 558 -26.89 -0.47 -1.54
C ILE A 558 -27.36 0.54 -2.59
N ALA A 559 -28.60 0.99 -2.49
CA ALA A 559 -29.26 1.87 -3.44
C ALA A 559 -29.63 3.22 -2.79
N LEU A 560 -29.23 4.32 -3.43
CA LEU A 560 -29.40 5.69 -2.94
C LEU A 560 -29.53 6.65 -4.12
N GLY A 561 -30.52 7.54 -4.08
CA GLY A 561 -30.73 8.58 -5.11
C GLY A 561 -31.21 8.02 -6.45
N GLY A 562 -30.66 8.52 -7.56
CA GLY A 562 -30.87 7.97 -8.90
C GLY A 562 -31.87 8.72 -9.79
N ARG A 563 -31.62 8.67 -11.10
CA ARG A 563 -32.44 9.34 -12.13
C ARG A 563 -33.76 8.62 -12.37
N VAL A 564 -34.85 9.39 -12.35
CA VAL A 564 -36.20 8.93 -12.71
C VAL A 564 -36.60 9.32 -14.15
N GLY A 565 -35.91 10.28 -14.77
CA GLY A 565 -36.04 10.68 -16.18
C GLY A 565 -34.70 10.64 -16.93
N ASP A 566 -34.74 10.70 -18.27
CA ASP A 566 -33.55 10.74 -19.17
C ASP A 566 -32.50 9.63 -18.93
N TYR A 567 -32.96 8.47 -18.46
CA TYR A 567 -32.11 7.29 -18.30
C TYR A 567 -31.86 6.60 -19.64
N GLN A 568 -30.67 5.99 -19.75
CA GLN A 568 -30.15 5.38 -20.99
C GLN A 568 -30.63 3.93 -21.23
N GLY A 569 -31.14 3.25 -20.20
CA GLY A 569 -31.62 1.86 -20.30
C GLY A 569 -33.08 1.75 -20.72
N ARG A 570 -33.57 0.51 -20.82
CA ARG A 570 -34.98 0.18 -21.05
C ARG A 570 -35.89 0.64 -19.90
N PHE A 571 -35.40 0.55 -18.67
CA PHE A 571 -36.09 0.94 -17.43
C PHE A 571 -35.24 1.93 -16.61
N PRO A 572 -35.84 2.64 -15.63
CA PRO A 572 -35.06 3.42 -14.67
C PRO A 572 -34.03 2.52 -13.99
N GLY A 573 -32.77 2.97 -13.97
CA GLY A 573 -31.65 2.09 -13.65
C GLY A 573 -31.73 1.46 -12.26
N LEU A 574 -32.10 2.25 -11.24
CA LEU A 574 -32.17 1.76 -9.85
C LEU A 574 -33.30 0.73 -9.65
N LEU A 575 -34.46 0.93 -10.30
CA LEU A 575 -35.57 -0.02 -10.26
C LEU A 575 -35.15 -1.36 -10.88
N GLU A 576 -34.53 -1.32 -12.06
CA GLU A 576 -34.03 -2.52 -12.74
C GLU A 576 -32.94 -3.23 -11.92
N GLU A 577 -32.00 -2.47 -11.34
CA GLU A 577 -30.95 -2.99 -10.48
C GLU A 577 -31.47 -3.70 -9.23
N CYS A 578 -32.46 -3.12 -8.55
CA CYS A 578 -33.07 -3.71 -7.37
C CYS A 578 -33.91 -4.94 -7.72
N ALA A 579 -34.73 -4.86 -8.78
CA ALA A 579 -35.50 -6.01 -9.24
C ALA A 579 -34.59 -7.19 -9.64
N THR A 580 -33.48 -6.92 -10.30
CA THR A 580 -32.53 -7.97 -10.72
C THR A 580 -31.85 -8.62 -9.50
N MET A 581 -31.52 -7.84 -8.47
CA MET A 581 -31.00 -8.39 -7.20
C MET A 581 -32.03 -9.28 -6.49
N LEU A 582 -33.27 -8.80 -6.38
CA LEU A 582 -34.36 -9.54 -5.73
C LEU A 582 -34.68 -10.85 -6.48
N ALA A 583 -34.73 -10.80 -7.82
CA ALA A 583 -34.93 -11.97 -8.66
C ALA A 583 -33.81 -13.01 -8.51
N ALA A 584 -32.56 -12.56 -8.25
CA ALA A 584 -31.42 -13.43 -7.94
C ALA A 584 -31.39 -13.93 -6.48
N GLY A 585 -32.40 -13.59 -5.66
CA GLY A 585 -32.46 -13.94 -4.24
C GLY A 585 -31.42 -13.23 -3.38
N LYS A 586 -30.92 -12.06 -3.82
CA LYS A 586 -29.88 -11.30 -3.13
C LYS A 586 -30.47 -10.10 -2.38
N ALA A 587 -29.77 -9.68 -1.33
CA ALA A 587 -30.22 -8.60 -0.47
C ALA A 587 -30.07 -7.22 -1.13
N ILE A 588 -31.05 -6.35 -0.87
CA ILE A 588 -31.00 -4.92 -1.20
C ILE A 588 -31.14 -4.07 0.08
N TYR A 589 -30.49 -2.91 0.07
CA TYR A 589 -30.59 -1.88 1.09
C TYR A 589 -30.91 -0.57 0.39
N VAL A 590 -32.09 -0.01 0.63
CA VAL A 590 -32.61 1.12 -0.14
C VAL A 590 -32.76 2.32 0.80
N LEU A 591 -32.12 3.44 0.46
CA LEU A 591 -32.16 4.69 1.21
C LEU A 591 -33.11 5.67 0.51
N GLY A 592 -34.42 5.43 0.65
CA GLY A 592 -35.49 6.23 0.04
C GLY A 592 -35.51 7.68 0.52
N GLY A 593 -35.06 7.94 1.76
CA GLY A 593 -34.96 9.29 2.34
C GLY A 593 -34.16 10.31 1.52
N TYR A 594 -33.33 9.85 0.57
CA TYR A 594 -32.54 10.68 -0.36
C TYR A 594 -33.21 10.93 -1.73
N GLY A 595 -34.42 10.42 -1.95
CA GLY A 595 -35.24 10.69 -3.14
C GLY A 595 -34.78 9.94 -4.40
N GLY A 596 -35.32 10.37 -5.55
CA GLY A 596 -34.99 9.81 -6.86
C GLY A 596 -35.47 8.37 -7.06
N GLY A 597 -34.69 7.60 -7.82
CA GLY A 597 -34.99 6.20 -8.14
C GLY A 597 -35.05 5.28 -6.91
N ALA A 598 -34.39 5.63 -5.80
CA ALA A 598 -34.45 4.88 -4.55
C ALA A 598 -35.82 5.01 -3.87
N ASP A 599 -36.42 6.21 -3.89
CA ASP A 599 -37.78 6.44 -3.37
C ASP A 599 -38.80 5.61 -4.16
N LEU A 600 -38.67 5.58 -5.50
CA LEU A 600 -39.52 4.74 -6.35
C LEU A 600 -39.38 3.24 -6.06
N VAL A 601 -38.19 2.77 -5.65
CA VAL A 601 -38.01 1.36 -5.23
C VAL A 601 -38.75 1.11 -3.92
N VAL A 602 -38.70 2.04 -2.96
CA VAL A 602 -39.45 1.95 -1.70
C VAL A 602 -40.95 1.94 -1.98
N ASP A 603 -41.47 2.88 -2.79
CA ASP A 603 -42.88 2.92 -3.17
C ASP A 603 -43.34 1.58 -3.78
N ALA A 604 -42.52 0.99 -4.65
CA ALA A 604 -42.80 -0.32 -5.24
C ALA A 604 -42.84 -1.44 -4.19
N LEU A 605 -41.84 -1.50 -3.28
CA LEU A 605 -41.79 -2.50 -2.21
C LEU A 605 -43.01 -2.39 -1.27
N LEU A 606 -43.44 -1.17 -0.97
CA LEU A 606 -44.57 -0.88 -0.09
C LEU A 606 -45.93 -0.92 -0.81
N GLY A 607 -45.95 -1.15 -2.12
CA GLY A 607 -47.19 -1.16 -2.92
C GLY A 607 -47.89 0.20 -2.96
N GLN A 608 -47.14 1.28 -2.75
CA GLN A 608 -47.61 2.65 -2.76
C GLN A 608 -47.50 3.25 -4.17
N THR A 609 -48.26 4.30 -4.44
CA THR A 609 -48.16 5.07 -5.68
C THR A 609 -47.43 6.38 -5.39
N PRO A 610 -46.34 6.71 -6.10
CA PRO A 610 -45.63 7.97 -5.90
C PRO A 610 -46.55 9.18 -6.14
N ALA A 611 -46.37 10.29 -5.41
CA ALA A 611 -47.15 11.54 -5.61
C ALA A 611 -47.22 12.03 -7.07
N GLY A 612 -46.11 11.87 -7.81
CA GLY A 612 -46.00 12.26 -9.22
C GLY A 612 -46.54 11.24 -10.22
N GLY A 613 -47.04 10.10 -9.72
CA GLY A 613 -47.35 8.91 -10.51
C GLY A 613 -46.09 8.15 -10.94
N TRP A 614 -46.30 6.91 -11.37
CA TRP A 614 -45.23 6.12 -11.99
C TRP A 614 -44.83 6.71 -13.35
N PRO A 615 -43.55 6.61 -13.76
CA PRO A 615 -43.15 7.01 -15.11
C PRO A 615 -43.99 6.29 -16.18
N ASP A 616 -44.60 7.04 -17.09
CA ASP A 616 -45.45 6.48 -18.14
C ASP A 616 -44.63 6.23 -19.43
N GLU A 617 -44.53 4.97 -19.82
CA GLU A 617 -43.76 4.51 -20.97
C GLU A 617 -44.33 5.04 -22.30
N ASP A 618 -45.64 5.20 -22.42
CA ASP A 618 -46.28 5.63 -23.66
C ASP A 618 -46.20 7.15 -23.81
N VAL A 619 -46.34 7.89 -22.70
CA VAL A 619 -46.07 9.34 -22.66
C VAL A 619 -44.61 9.62 -23.02
N ARG A 620 -43.65 8.84 -22.50
CA ARG A 620 -42.24 9.01 -22.88
C ARG A 620 -42.00 8.67 -24.35
N SER A 621 -42.53 7.56 -24.87
CA SER A 621 -42.43 7.21 -26.30
C SER A 621 -42.94 8.34 -27.21
N ALA A 622 -44.02 9.00 -26.82
CA ALA A 622 -44.59 10.12 -27.58
C ALA A 622 -43.70 11.37 -27.56
N ARG A 623 -42.98 11.62 -26.46
CA ARG A 623 -42.12 12.79 -26.28
C ARG A 623 -40.69 12.60 -26.79
N ASP A 624 -40.16 11.37 -26.72
CA ASP A 624 -38.77 11.03 -27.03
C ASP A 624 -38.70 9.92 -28.11
N PRO A 625 -38.60 10.29 -29.39
CA PRO A 625 -38.49 9.34 -30.49
C PRO A 625 -37.25 8.44 -30.40
N ALA A 626 -36.16 8.91 -29.78
CA ALA A 626 -34.95 8.12 -29.63
C ALA A 626 -35.18 7.00 -28.60
N TRP A 627 -35.87 7.30 -27.50
CA TRP A 627 -36.26 6.28 -26.53
C TRP A 627 -37.33 5.32 -27.09
N ALA A 628 -38.27 5.79 -27.91
CA ALA A 628 -39.24 4.91 -28.58
C ALA A 628 -38.54 3.88 -29.49
N ALA A 629 -37.51 4.29 -30.22
CA ALA A 629 -36.69 3.40 -31.03
C ALA A 629 -35.87 2.40 -30.17
N LEU A 630 -35.33 2.87 -29.04
CA LEU A 630 -34.66 2.01 -28.06
C LEU A 630 -35.60 0.94 -27.50
N ARG A 631 -36.81 1.33 -27.05
CA ARG A 631 -37.84 0.42 -26.53
C ARG A 631 -38.20 -0.64 -27.55
N SER A 632 -38.52 -0.22 -28.78
CA SER A 632 -38.87 -1.15 -29.87
C SER A 632 -37.73 -2.12 -30.19
N GLY A 633 -36.49 -1.61 -30.29
CA GLY A 633 -35.31 -2.44 -30.55
C GLY A 633 -35.00 -3.42 -29.42
N TYR A 634 -35.14 -3.01 -28.16
CA TYR A 634 -34.94 -3.87 -26.99
C TYR A 634 -36.03 -4.95 -26.88
N ASP A 635 -37.30 -4.56 -27.03
CA ASP A 635 -38.45 -5.45 -26.81
C ASP A 635 -38.56 -6.53 -27.91
N ALA A 636 -38.10 -6.22 -29.14
CA ALA A 636 -38.12 -7.14 -30.27
C ALA A 636 -36.87 -8.02 -30.43
N ASP A 637 -35.80 -7.77 -29.66
CA ASP A 637 -34.54 -8.50 -29.82
C ASP A 637 -34.64 -9.92 -29.22
N PRO A 638 -34.37 -10.98 -30.00
CA PRO A 638 -34.49 -12.36 -29.52
C PRO A 638 -33.45 -12.75 -28.47
N ARG A 639 -32.39 -11.94 -28.28
CA ARG A 639 -31.34 -12.17 -27.27
C ARG A 639 -31.70 -11.62 -25.90
N ARG A 640 -32.85 -10.95 -25.79
CA ARG A 640 -33.37 -10.46 -24.51
C ARG A 640 -33.56 -11.62 -23.52
N SER A 641 -33.08 -11.41 -22.29
CA SER A 641 -33.24 -12.36 -21.19
C SER A 641 -34.72 -12.71 -20.99
N PRO A 642 -35.11 -14.00 -20.98
CA PRO A 642 -36.49 -14.41 -20.70
C PRO A 642 -36.98 -13.98 -19.31
N ALA A 643 -36.06 -13.74 -18.38
CA ALA A 643 -36.35 -13.27 -17.03
C ALA A 643 -36.55 -11.75 -16.95
N ALA A 644 -36.17 -10.99 -17.99
CA ALA A 644 -36.33 -9.54 -17.98
C ALA A 644 -37.81 -9.14 -18.08
N PRO A 645 -38.30 -8.19 -17.27
CA PRO A 645 -39.72 -7.83 -17.23
C PRO A 645 -40.21 -7.21 -18.56
N PRO A 646 -41.43 -7.55 -19.04
CA PRO A 646 -41.98 -7.09 -20.32
C PRO A 646 -42.33 -5.61 -20.37
N SER A 647 -42.54 -4.96 -19.24
CA SER A 647 -42.91 -3.54 -19.13
C SER A 647 -42.46 -2.98 -17.79
N LEU A 648 -42.51 -1.65 -17.64
CA LEU A 648 -42.22 -1.00 -16.36
C LEU A 648 -43.26 -1.40 -15.31
N ALA A 649 -44.53 -1.55 -15.69
CA ALA A 649 -45.57 -2.05 -14.80
C ALA A 649 -45.26 -3.47 -14.29
N ALA A 650 -44.74 -4.35 -15.14
CA ALA A 650 -44.33 -5.69 -14.73
C ALA A 650 -43.08 -5.68 -13.84
N LEU A 651 -42.14 -4.77 -14.07
CA LEU A 651 -40.98 -4.55 -13.20
C LEU A 651 -41.42 -4.09 -11.79
N ILE A 652 -42.34 -3.13 -11.71
CA ILE A 652 -42.89 -2.62 -10.44
C ILE A 652 -43.63 -3.73 -9.71
N ALA A 653 -44.48 -4.49 -10.42
CA ALA A 653 -45.20 -5.62 -9.83
C ALA A 653 -44.24 -6.68 -9.26
N ALA A 654 -43.16 -7.00 -9.98
CA ALA A 654 -42.16 -7.93 -9.49
C ALA A 654 -41.48 -7.45 -8.19
N ILE A 655 -41.15 -6.16 -8.09
CA ILE A 655 -40.62 -5.58 -6.84
C ILE A 655 -41.66 -5.64 -5.72
N ALA A 656 -42.91 -5.28 -6.01
CA ALA A 656 -44.00 -5.31 -5.03
C ALA A 656 -44.27 -6.72 -4.48
N ASP A 657 -44.16 -7.76 -5.31
CA ASP A 657 -44.31 -9.15 -4.90
C ASP A 657 -43.24 -9.54 -3.85
N HIS A 658 -41.99 -9.12 -4.06
CA HIS A 658 -40.92 -9.33 -3.08
C HIS A 658 -41.10 -8.51 -1.80
N GLY A 659 -41.81 -7.38 -1.89
CA GLY A 659 -42.13 -6.50 -0.76
C GLY A 659 -43.36 -6.92 0.05
N ALA A 660 -44.09 -7.98 -0.32
CA ALA A 660 -45.26 -8.46 0.45
C ALA A 660 -44.97 -8.66 1.96
N PRO A 661 -43.85 -9.27 2.38
CA PRO A 661 -43.52 -9.40 3.81
C PRO A 661 -43.29 -8.07 4.53
N LEU A 662 -42.92 -6.99 3.83
CA LEU A 662 -42.71 -5.67 4.42
C LEU A 662 -44.03 -4.94 4.71
N ARG A 663 -45.12 -5.33 4.04
CA ARG A 663 -46.46 -4.74 4.16
C ARG A 663 -47.31 -5.47 5.20
N ASP A 664 -47.29 -6.80 5.13
CA ASP A 664 -48.21 -7.65 5.89
C ASP A 664 -47.52 -8.44 7.03
N GLY A 665 -46.20 -8.28 7.16
CA GLY A 665 -45.38 -9.02 8.13
C GLY A 665 -45.31 -8.38 9.52
N ASP A 666 -44.92 -9.19 10.51
CA ASP A 666 -44.58 -8.72 11.86
C ASP A 666 -43.36 -7.77 11.80
N GLU A 667 -43.44 -6.61 12.46
CA GLU A 667 -42.35 -5.60 12.50
C GLU A 667 -41.02 -6.17 13.01
N HIS A 668 -41.06 -7.25 13.80
CA HIS A 668 -39.88 -7.94 14.33
C HIS A 668 -39.40 -9.11 13.45
N ALA A 669 -40.14 -9.50 12.41
CA ALA A 669 -39.73 -10.56 11.50
C ALA A 669 -38.56 -10.10 10.62
N LEU A 670 -37.60 -11.00 10.36
CA LEU A 670 -36.48 -10.73 9.47
C LEU A 670 -36.92 -10.80 7.99
N TRP A 671 -36.51 -9.82 7.21
CA TRP A 671 -36.59 -9.85 5.75
C TRP A 671 -35.30 -10.41 5.13
N SER A 672 -35.29 -10.59 3.80
CA SER A 672 -34.19 -11.26 3.07
C SER A 672 -32.84 -10.56 3.15
N ASN A 673 -32.78 -9.34 3.67
CA ASN A 673 -31.55 -8.58 3.88
C ASN A 673 -31.02 -8.66 5.33
N GLY A 674 -31.59 -9.51 6.19
CA GLY A 674 -31.11 -9.71 7.56
C GLY A 674 -31.48 -8.60 8.54
N LEU A 675 -32.32 -7.64 8.12
CA LEU A 675 -32.96 -6.64 8.97
C LEU A 675 -34.40 -7.03 9.29
N THR A 676 -34.94 -6.54 10.41
CA THR A 676 -36.38 -6.71 10.67
C THR A 676 -37.23 -5.87 9.71
N VAL A 677 -38.52 -6.15 9.62
CA VAL A 677 -39.46 -5.32 8.83
C VAL A 677 -39.45 -3.88 9.33
N GLY A 678 -39.54 -3.64 10.64
CA GLY A 678 -39.44 -2.30 11.23
C GLY A 678 -38.12 -1.60 10.92
N GLU A 679 -37.00 -2.32 10.98
CA GLU A 679 -35.67 -1.77 10.63
C GLU A 679 -35.55 -1.40 9.14
N ASN A 680 -36.26 -2.12 8.26
CA ASN A 680 -36.33 -1.75 6.85
C ASN A 680 -37.14 -0.47 6.64
N HIS A 681 -38.28 -0.32 7.33
CA HIS A 681 -39.07 0.91 7.29
C HIS A 681 -38.27 2.12 7.80
N ASP A 682 -37.50 1.93 8.88
CA ASP A 682 -36.56 2.94 9.36
C ASP A 682 -35.50 3.26 8.29
N LEU A 683 -34.91 2.25 7.66
CA LEU A 683 -33.90 2.45 6.60
C LEU A 683 -34.47 3.17 5.36
N PHE A 684 -35.71 2.87 4.99
CA PHE A 684 -36.36 3.46 3.82
C PHE A 684 -36.60 4.96 4.00
N SER A 685 -37.00 5.38 5.20
CA SER A 685 -37.34 6.77 5.51
C SER A 685 -36.18 7.58 6.07
N THR A 686 -35.17 6.93 6.67
CA THR A 686 -34.10 7.62 7.38
C THR A 686 -33.24 8.47 6.45
N ARG A 687 -32.85 9.62 6.99
CA ARG A 687 -31.80 10.49 6.43
C ARG A 687 -30.63 10.62 7.40
N ASP A 688 -30.70 9.88 8.49
CA ASP A 688 -29.66 9.85 9.49
C ASP A 688 -28.58 8.88 9.05
N LEU A 689 -27.42 9.43 8.70
CA LEU A 689 -26.30 8.65 8.19
C LEU A 689 -25.75 7.65 9.20
N ASP A 690 -25.85 7.93 10.51
CA ASP A 690 -25.39 7.00 11.53
C ASP A 690 -26.35 5.80 11.63
N LEU A 691 -27.67 6.04 11.60
CA LEU A 691 -28.67 4.97 11.57
C LEU A 691 -28.58 4.16 10.27
N ALA A 692 -28.48 4.83 9.11
CA ALA A 692 -28.32 4.19 7.81
C ALA A 692 -27.09 3.28 7.77
N CYS A 693 -25.91 3.79 8.18
CA CYS A 693 -24.68 2.99 8.26
C CYS A 693 -24.86 1.81 9.22
N HIS A 694 -25.45 2.04 10.41
CA HIS A 694 -25.66 0.97 11.39
C HIS A 694 -26.51 -0.17 10.83
N LEU A 695 -27.70 0.14 10.28
CA LEU A 695 -28.63 -0.84 9.75
C LEU A 695 -28.04 -1.57 8.54
N ILE A 696 -27.42 -0.85 7.59
CA ILE A 696 -26.78 -1.47 6.43
C ILE A 696 -25.67 -2.43 6.88
N MET A 697 -24.79 -2.02 7.80
CA MET A 697 -23.71 -2.88 8.29
C MET A 697 -24.22 -4.07 9.11
N LYS A 698 -25.31 -3.89 9.87
CA LYS A 698 -25.99 -4.96 10.60
C LYS A 698 -26.52 -6.02 9.62
N GLY A 699 -27.29 -5.61 8.62
CA GLY A 699 -27.83 -6.52 7.60
C GLY A 699 -26.72 -7.22 6.81
N LEU A 700 -25.73 -6.46 6.31
CA LEU A 700 -24.61 -7.01 5.52
C LEU A 700 -23.84 -8.07 6.30
N THR A 701 -23.57 -7.82 7.58
CA THR A 701 -22.86 -8.77 8.43
C THR A 701 -23.70 -10.02 8.70
N ALA A 702 -25.01 -9.86 8.92
CA ALA A 702 -25.93 -10.97 9.13
C ALA A 702 -26.01 -11.90 7.90
N ILE A 703 -26.15 -11.34 6.70
CA ILE A 703 -26.22 -12.14 5.48
C ILE A 703 -24.85 -12.76 5.11
N ALA A 704 -23.74 -12.07 5.38
CA ALA A 704 -22.40 -12.61 5.16
C ALA A 704 -22.13 -13.81 6.07
N ALA A 705 -22.55 -13.74 7.34
CA ALA A 705 -22.43 -14.84 8.28
C ALA A 705 -23.33 -16.05 7.91
N ALA A 706 -24.48 -15.79 7.29
CA ALA A 706 -25.42 -16.83 6.85
C ALA A 706 -25.08 -17.41 5.46
N ALA A 707 -24.29 -16.70 4.65
CA ALA A 707 -23.85 -17.18 3.36
C ALA A 707 -22.95 -18.42 3.55
N PRO A 708 -23.14 -19.52 2.79
CA PRO A 708 -22.22 -20.63 2.84
C PRO A 708 -20.83 -20.10 2.52
N ALA A 709 -19.86 -20.36 3.42
CA ALA A 709 -18.46 -20.07 3.14
C ALA A 709 -18.15 -20.66 1.75
N PRO A 710 -17.59 -19.87 0.82
CA PRO A 710 -17.40 -20.30 -0.56
C PRO A 710 -16.79 -21.70 -0.56
N GLY A 711 -17.50 -22.64 -1.21
CA GLY A 711 -17.22 -24.06 -1.11
C GLY A 711 -15.76 -24.35 -1.41
N ARG A 712 -15.23 -25.48 -0.94
CA ARG A 712 -13.85 -25.91 -1.22
C ARG A 712 -13.48 -25.93 -2.73
N ALA A 713 -14.46 -25.87 -3.63
CA ALA A 713 -14.31 -25.75 -5.08
C ALA A 713 -14.42 -24.31 -5.64
N GLU A 714 -14.84 -23.32 -4.84
CA GLU A 714 -15.12 -21.94 -5.23
C GLU A 714 -14.46 -20.89 -4.31
N ARG A 715 -13.37 -21.25 -3.60
CA ARG A 715 -12.55 -20.19 -2.99
C ARG A 715 -12.01 -19.30 -4.12
N PRO A 716 -12.19 -17.96 -4.05
CA PRO A 716 -11.63 -17.09 -5.05
C PRO A 716 -10.12 -17.33 -5.12
N ALA A 717 -9.61 -17.55 -6.33
CA ALA A 717 -8.18 -17.63 -6.54
C ALA A 717 -7.53 -16.35 -5.96
N PRO A 718 -6.31 -16.43 -5.39
CA PRO A 718 -5.61 -15.24 -4.94
C PRO A 718 -5.59 -14.20 -6.05
N ALA A 719 -5.85 -12.93 -5.72
CA ALA A 719 -5.82 -11.86 -6.72
C ALA A 719 -4.43 -11.83 -7.38
N VAL A 720 -4.39 -12.02 -8.70
CA VAL A 720 -3.14 -11.98 -9.47
C VAL A 720 -2.88 -10.54 -9.88
N ARG A 721 -1.81 -9.95 -9.33
CA ARG A 721 -1.37 -8.60 -9.66
C ARG A 721 -0.16 -8.69 -10.58
N LEU A 722 -0.11 -7.87 -11.61
CA LEU A 722 1.09 -7.77 -12.46
C LEU A 722 1.79 -6.44 -12.21
N CYS A 723 3.12 -6.49 -12.16
CA CYS A 723 3.99 -5.34 -12.02
C CYS A 723 5.04 -5.39 -13.14
N HIS A 724 5.08 -4.35 -13.97
CA HIS A 724 6.20 -4.12 -14.89
C HIS A 724 7.25 -3.32 -14.13
N GLY A 725 8.31 -3.98 -13.67
CA GLY A 725 9.31 -3.36 -12.80
C GLY A 725 10.06 -4.35 -11.92
N ASN A 726 10.91 -3.81 -11.04
CA ASN A 726 11.75 -4.62 -10.17
C ASN A 726 11.01 -5.06 -8.90
N LEU A 727 11.21 -6.32 -8.51
CA LEU A 727 10.58 -6.91 -7.33
C LEU A 727 10.90 -6.14 -6.03
N ALA A 728 12.10 -5.56 -5.94
CA ALA A 728 12.56 -4.81 -4.77
C ALA A 728 11.94 -3.40 -4.64
N ASP A 729 11.28 -2.90 -5.68
CA ASP A 729 10.73 -1.54 -5.75
C ASP A 729 9.24 -1.50 -5.40
N LEU A 730 8.65 -2.64 -5.04
CA LEU A 730 7.27 -2.71 -4.57
C LEU A 730 7.10 -1.96 -3.24
N ASP A 731 6.03 -1.17 -3.19
CA ASP A 731 5.59 -0.41 -2.01
C ASP A 731 4.79 -1.27 -1.01
N THR A 732 4.19 -2.37 -1.49
CA THR A 732 3.22 -3.16 -0.73
C THR A 732 3.38 -4.66 -1.00
N THR A 733 3.94 -5.40 -0.03
CA THR A 733 3.93 -6.88 0.03
C THR A 733 4.33 -7.35 1.43
N GLU A 734 3.92 -8.54 1.87
CA GLU A 734 4.33 -9.09 3.17
C GLU A 734 5.62 -9.92 3.05
N ALA A 735 5.79 -10.62 1.93
CA ALA A 735 6.96 -11.43 1.64
C ALA A 735 7.32 -11.43 0.16
N TYR A 736 8.62 -11.58 -0.12
CA TYR A 736 9.14 -11.84 -1.46
C TYR A 736 9.44 -13.32 -1.61
N ALA A 737 9.16 -13.92 -2.76
CA ALA A 737 9.72 -15.21 -3.15
C ALA A 737 10.60 -15.03 -4.38
N VAL A 738 11.82 -15.59 -4.35
CA VAL A 738 12.75 -15.55 -5.47
C VAL A 738 13.38 -16.90 -5.72
N PRO A 739 13.53 -17.31 -7.00
CA PRO A 739 14.19 -18.55 -7.34
C PRO A 739 15.70 -18.41 -7.09
N VAL A 740 16.30 -19.47 -6.54
CA VAL A 740 17.74 -19.56 -6.33
C VAL A 740 18.26 -20.96 -6.68
N ILE A 741 19.53 -21.03 -7.07
CA ILE A 741 20.22 -22.28 -7.36
C ILE A 741 21.44 -22.35 -6.46
N VAL A 742 21.63 -23.49 -5.81
CA VAL A 742 22.76 -23.69 -4.89
C VAL A 742 24.07 -23.58 -5.66
N GLY A 743 25.00 -22.76 -5.17
CA GLY A 743 26.31 -22.54 -5.80
C GLY A 743 26.31 -21.53 -6.96
N VAL A 744 25.15 -21.02 -7.40
CA VAL A 744 25.07 -19.95 -8.40
C VAL A 744 24.90 -18.61 -7.68
N PRO A 745 25.66 -17.55 -8.04
CA PRO A 745 25.42 -16.21 -7.53
C PRO A 745 23.97 -15.74 -7.78
N PRO A 746 23.37 -14.94 -6.88
CA PRO A 746 22.02 -14.43 -7.11
C PRO A 746 22.00 -13.59 -8.38
N SER A 747 21.02 -13.85 -9.26
CA SER A 747 20.81 -13.17 -10.54
C SER A 747 19.39 -12.62 -10.65
N GLY A 748 19.14 -11.71 -11.59
CA GLY A 748 17.82 -11.10 -11.81
C GLY A 748 17.21 -10.51 -10.53
N ALA A 749 15.97 -10.90 -10.21
CA ALA A 749 15.27 -10.42 -9.01
C ALA A 749 15.96 -10.81 -7.69
N ALA A 750 16.63 -11.98 -7.64
CA ALA A 750 17.39 -12.39 -6.47
C ALA A 750 18.60 -11.46 -6.25
N ALA A 751 19.26 -11.01 -7.33
CA ALA A 751 20.37 -10.05 -7.24
C ALA A 751 19.91 -8.67 -6.72
N THR A 752 18.76 -8.18 -7.22
CA THR A 752 18.22 -6.89 -6.75
C THR A 752 17.91 -6.94 -5.26
N LEU A 753 17.23 -8.00 -4.79
CA LEU A 753 16.95 -8.17 -3.36
C LEU A 753 18.25 -8.35 -2.56
N ASP A 754 19.23 -9.09 -3.09
CA ASP A 754 20.52 -9.30 -2.43
C ASP A 754 21.27 -7.99 -2.18
N ARG A 755 21.24 -7.05 -3.15
CA ARG A 755 21.83 -5.70 -2.96
C ARG A 755 21.17 -4.95 -1.80
N ARG A 756 19.83 -4.94 -1.73
CA ARG A 756 19.10 -4.27 -0.63
C ARG A 756 19.29 -4.97 0.71
N LEU A 757 19.53 -6.28 0.70
CA LEU A 757 19.81 -7.09 1.89
C LEU A 757 21.29 -7.13 2.27
N GLY A 758 22.16 -6.37 1.61
CA GLY A 758 23.58 -6.31 1.94
C GLY A 758 24.37 -7.59 1.61
N GLY A 759 23.91 -8.42 0.67
CA GLY A 759 24.61 -9.64 0.23
C GLY A 759 24.21 -10.95 0.91
N ARG A 760 23.18 -10.92 1.75
CA ARG A 760 22.78 -12.05 2.60
C ARG A 760 22.23 -13.25 1.82
N ILE A 761 21.63 -13.04 0.64
CA ILE A 761 21.20 -14.13 -0.24
C ILE A 761 22.44 -14.82 -0.81
N GLY A 762 23.37 -14.04 -1.40
CA GLY A 762 24.61 -14.60 -1.94
C GLY A 762 25.45 -15.33 -0.90
N GLU A 763 25.51 -14.81 0.33
CA GLU A 763 26.13 -15.51 1.47
C GLU A 763 25.44 -16.85 1.77
N ARG A 764 24.10 -16.88 1.80
CA ARG A 764 23.35 -18.11 2.08
C ARG A 764 23.53 -19.17 1.01
N LEU A 765 23.65 -18.78 -0.26
CA LEU A 765 23.87 -19.68 -1.41
C LEU A 765 25.27 -20.31 -1.40
N ARG A 766 26.30 -19.55 -1.00
CA ARG A 766 27.68 -20.05 -0.88
C ARG A 766 27.88 -21.05 0.26
N ARG A 767 27.14 -20.91 1.37
CA ARG A 767 27.25 -21.80 2.55
C ARG A 767 26.70 -23.22 2.34
N GLY A 768 26.00 -23.49 1.23
CA GLY A 768 25.38 -24.79 0.96
C GLY A 768 24.21 -25.14 1.89
N GLY A 769 23.60 -26.31 1.71
CA GLY A 769 22.56 -26.83 2.61
C GLY A 769 21.27 -25.98 2.68
N LEU A 770 20.77 -25.48 1.56
CA LEU A 770 19.44 -24.84 1.51
C LEU A 770 18.35 -25.90 1.57
N ALA A 771 17.38 -25.71 2.47
CA ALA A 771 16.10 -26.42 2.39
C ALA A 771 15.34 -26.01 1.12
N PRO A 772 14.32 -26.77 0.67
CA PRO A 772 13.53 -26.43 -0.51
C PRO A 772 13.03 -24.99 -0.52
N ILE A 773 12.60 -24.49 0.65
CA ILE A 773 12.35 -23.07 0.91
C ILE A 773 13.20 -22.65 2.11
N THR A 774 13.91 -21.52 2.00
CA THR A 774 14.66 -20.91 3.10
C THR A 774 14.20 -19.48 3.31
N ALA A 775 13.63 -19.18 4.48
CA ALA A 775 13.19 -17.83 4.82
C ALA A 775 14.34 -16.97 5.39
N LEU A 776 14.48 -15.76 4.89
CA LEU A 776 15.40 -14.74 5.39
C LEU A 776 14.60 -13.52 5.88
N ALA A 777 14.87 -13.09 7.12
CA ALA A 777 14.26 -11.85 7.64
C ALA A 777 14.91 -10.62 7.01
N ASN A 778 14.12 -9.67 6.52
CA ASN A 778 14.59 -8.47 5.81
C ASN A 778 15.01 -7.30 6.74
N GLY A 779 15.06 -7.53 8.06
CA GLY A 779 15.25 -6.46 9.07
C GLY A 779 16.35 -5.45 8.73
N GLY A 780 15.98 -4.17 8.70
CA GLY A 780 16.87 -3.04 8.41
C GLY A 780 17.03 -2.68 6.93
N ALA A 781 16.54 -3.49 5.99
CA ALA A 781 16.55 -3.17 4.56
C ALA A 781 15.32 -2.31 4.18
N ASN A 782 15.51 -1.35 3.27
CA ASN A 782 14.42 -0.55 2.69
C ASN A 782 13.61 -1.43 1.70
N LEU A 783 12.80 -2.34 2.22
CA LEU A 783 11.96 -3.29 1.49
C LEU A 783 10.58 -3.34 2.15
N ALA A 784 9.50 -3.43 1.36
CA ALA A 784 8.13 -3.50 1.88
C ALA A 784 7.85 -4.82 2.63
N GLY A 785 8.31 -5.94 2.05
CA GLY A 785 8.16 -7.27 2.65
C GLY A 785 9.10 -7.50 3.84
N ARG A 786 8.60 -8.16 4.90
CA ARG A 786 9.36 -8.47 6.12
C ARG A 786 10.28 -9.69 5.94
N THR A 787 9.97 -10.53 4.96
CA THR A 787 10.64 -11.83 4.73
C THR A 787 10.93 -12.02 3.25
N THR A 788 12.09 -12.61 2.94
CA THR A 788 12.44 -13.10 1.60
C THR A 788 12.57 -14.62 1.65
N LEU A 789 11.73 -15.32 0.88
CA LEU A 789 11.71 -16.76 0.70
C LEU A 789 12.59 -17.14 -0.49
N LEU A 790 13.68 -17.84 -0.21
CA LEU A 790 14.55 -18.41 -1.24
C LEU A 790 13.97 -19.74 -1.70
N VAL A 791 13.54 -19.80 -2.96
CA VAL A 791 12.93 -20.97 -3.59
C VAL A 791 14.01 -21.76 -4.32
N ARG A 792 14.39 -22.93 -3.79
CA ARG A 792 15.46 -23.75 -4.38
C ARG A 792 14.96 -24.42 -5.67
N LEU A 793 15.63 -24.17 -6.78
CA LEU A 793 15.39 -24.85 -8.05
C LEU A 793 16.52 -25.84 -8.36
N GLU A 794 16.16 -27.06 -8.74
CA GLU A 794 17.10 -28.10 -9.20
C GLU A 794 17.29 -28.00 -10.71
N LEU A 795 18.54 -27.86 -11.17
CA LEU A 795 18.87 -27.72 -12.60
C LEU A 795 18.52 -28.95 -13.44
N SER A 796 18.46 -30.14 -12.85
CA SER A 796 18.27 -31.41 -13.58
C SER A 796 16.82 -31.89 -13.70
N GLY A 797 15.86 -31.23 -13.04
CA GLY A 797 14.50 -31.79 -12.86
C GLY A 797 13.37 -31.18 -13.69
N GLY A 798 13.64 -30.22 -14.58
CA GLY A 798 12.65 -29.67 -15.53
C GLY A 798 11.35 -29.18 -14.87
N LEU A 799 10.20 -29.51 -15.47
CA LEU A 799 8.87 -29.07 -15.00
C LEU A 799 8.45 -29.72 -13.68
N ASP A 800 8.94 -30.93 -13.39
CA ASP A 800 8.64 -31.65 -12.14
C ASP A 800 9.32 -30.98 -10.94
N ALA A 801 10.57 -30.54 -11.11
CA ALA A 801 11.26 -29.73 -10.10
C ALA A 801 10.58 -28.39 -9.84
N LEU A 802 10.06 -27.73 -10.89
CA LEU A 802 9.28 -26.50 -10.74
C LEU A 802 7.99 -26.75 -9.95
N THR A 803 7.28 -27.83 -10.25
CA THR A 803 6.04 -28.21 -9.54
C THR A 803 6.32 -28.42 -8.05
N ALA A 804 7.34 -29.22 -7.72
CA ALA A 804 7.75 -29.46 -6.35
C ALA A 804 8.17 -28.16 -5.61
N ALA A 805 8.84 -27.23 -6.31
CA ALA A 805 9.23 -25.94 -5.75
C ALA A 805 8.02 -25.04 -5.46
N CYS A 806 7.02 -24.98 -6.36
CA CYS A 806 5.78 -24.25 -6.15
C CYS A 806 4.97 -24.82 -4.97
N GLU A 807 4.86 -26.14 -4.85
CA GLU A 807 4.18 -26.80 -3.72
C GLU A 807 4.90 -26.56 -2.38
N ALA A 808 6.24 -26.60 -2.38
CA ALA A 808 7.02 -26.28 -1.21
C ALA A 808 6.84 -24.82 -0.79
N LEU A 809 6.84 -23.89 -1.77
CA LEU A 809 6.59 -22.47 -1.54
C LEU A 809 5.20 -22.24 -0.93
N ALA A 810 4.16 -22.82 -1.53
CA ALA A 810 2.79 -22.67 -1.04
C ALA A 810 2.64 -23.20 0.40
N ARG A 811 3.19 -24.38 0.72
CA ARG A 811 3.18 -24.91 2.09
C ARG A 811 3.90 -24.00 3.08
N GLU A 812 5.03 -23.42 2.70
CA GLU A 812 5.78 -22.51 3.57
C GLU A 812 5.08 -21.16 3.76
N VAL A 813 4.51 -20.61 2.69
CA VAL A 813 3.63 -19.43 2.73
C VAL A 813 2.49 -19.66 3.72
N ALA A 814 1.89 -20.85 3.65
CA ALA A 814 0.80 -21.20 4.53
C ALA A 814 1.23 -21.32 6.00
N ARG A 815 2.37 -21.97 6.25
CA ARG A 815 2.98 -22.12 7.57
C ARG A 815 3.33 -20.78 8.21
N LEU A 816 3.76 -19.81 7.41
CA LEU A 816 4.13 -18.47 7.85
C LEU A 816 2.94 -17.50 7.93
N GLY A 817 1.74 -17.90 7.51
CA GLY A 817 0.55 -17.06 7.54
C GLY A 817 0.62 -15.85 6.61
N ILE A 818 1.35 -15.95 5.50
CA ILE A 818 1.52 -14.85 4.53
C ILE A 818 0.24 -14.69 3.71
N ARG A 819 -0.29 -13.46 3.63
CA ARG A 819 -1.47 -13.06 2.84
C ARG A 819 -1.12 -12.35 1.54
N HIS A 820 0.02 -11.66 1.46
CA HIS A 820 0.45 -10.96 0.26
C HIS A 820 1.87 -11.38 -0.14
N LEU A 821 1.97 -12.13 -1.25
CA LEU A 821 3.24 -12.64 -1.77
C LEU A 821 3.61 -11.89 -3.05
N ALA A 822 4.85 -11.41 -3.13
CA ALA A 822 5.42 -10.90 -4.37
C ALA A 822 6.49 -11.87 -4.90
N THR A 823 6.46 -12.19 -6.18
CA THR A 823 7.42 -13.09 -6.82
C THR A 823 7.66 -12.71 -8.27
N VAL A 824 8.66 -13.32 -8.88
CA VAL A 824 8.82 -13.37 -10.34
C VAL A 824 8.28 -14.70 -10.87
N PRO A 825 8.01 -14.84 -12.18
CA PRO A 825 7.75 -16.14 -12.79
C PRO A 825 8.90 -17.11 -12.51
N LEU A 826 8.65 -18.10 -11.65
CA LEU A 826 9.65 -19.06 -11.20
C LEU A 826 10.16 -19.90 -12.38
N GLY A 827 11.48 -19.90 -12.58
CA GLY A 827 12.12 -20.64 -13.66
C GLY A 827 12.06 -19.98 -15.05
N ALA A 828 11.47 -18.80 -15.20
CA ALA A 828 11.48 -18.07 -16.48
C ALA A 828 12.89 -17.65 -16.91
N SER A 829 13.78 -17.35 -15.95
CA SER A 829 15.21 -17.13 -16.21
C SER A 829 15.99 -18.40 -16.56
N LEU A 830 15.34 -19.56 -16.48
CA LEU A 830 15.88 -20.88 -16.87
C LEU A 830 15.22 -21.41 -18.15
N GLY A 831 14.49 -20.56 -18.88
CA GLY A 831 13.88 -20.94 -20.15
C GLY A 831 12.51 -21.61 -20.03
N LEU A 832 11.94 -21.72 -18.83
CA LEU A 832 10.59 -22.27 -18.66
C LEU A 832 9.53 -21.25 -19.06
N SER A 833 8.45 -21.74 -19.67
CA SER A 833 7.32 -20.90 -20.08
C SER A 833 6.73 -20.15 -18.88
N VAL A 834 6.54 -18.84 -19.04
CA VAL A 834 5.88 -17.97 -18.07
C VAL A 834 4.46 -18.48 -17.76
N VAL A 835 3.77 -19.03 -18.77
CA VAL A 835 2.44 -19.64 -18.64
C VAL A 835 2.50 -20.82 -17.67
N HIS A 836 3.35 -21.81 -17.95
CA HIS A 836 3.46 -22.99 -17.09
C HIS A 836 3.95 -22.66 -15.68
N SER A 837 4.81 -21.65 -15.55
CA SER A 837 5.25 -21.16 -14.24
C SER A 837 4.09 -20.61 -13.41
N LEU A 838 3.24 -19.81 -14.05
CA LEU A 838 2.05 -19.24 -13.46
C LEU A 838 1.05 -20.33 -13.05
N ASP A 839 0.74 -21.26 -13.94
CA ASP A 839 -0.22 -22.34 -13.70
C ASP A 839 0.18 -23.20 -12.51
N ARG A 840 1.47 -23.56 -12.43
CA ARG A 840 2.00 -24.40 -11.33
C ARG A 840 2.01 -23.65 -10.00
N LEU A 841 2.36 -22.37 -10.01
CA LEU A 841 2.32 -21.55 -8.80
C LEU A 841 0.90 -21.40 -8.28
N LEU A 842 -0.05 -21.03 -9.14
CA LEU A 842 -1.44 -20.80 -8.74
C LEU A 842 -2.15 -22.10 -8.37
N GLY A 843 -1.86 -23.20 -9.06
CA GLY A 843 -2.32 -24.54 -8.67
C GLY A 843 -1.87 -24.91 -7.26
N ALA A 844 -0.57 -24.77 -6.97
CA ALA A 844 -0.02 -25.07 -5.65
C ALA A 844 -0.58 -24.16 -4.54
N VAL A 845 -0.78 -22.87 -4.82
CA VAL A 845 -1.36 -21.93 -3.86
C VAL A 845 -2.82 -22.26 -3.56
N ARG A 846 -3.62 -22.58 -4.58
CA ARG A 846 -5.03 -22.99 -4.40
C ARG A 846 -5.15 -24.22 -3.50
N GLU A 847 -4.22 -25.16 -3.63
CA GLU A 847 -4.24 -26.40 -2.86
C GLU A 847 -3.70 -26.24 -1.43
N HIS A 848 -2.57 -25.55 -1.27
CA HIS A 848 -1.79 -25.57 -0.02
C HIS A 848 -1.77 -24.25 0.74
N ALA A 849 -2.12 -23.11 0.13
CA ALA A 849 -2.09 -21.78 0.73
C ALA A 849 -3.38 -20.95 0.50
N PRO A 850 -4.56 -21.47 0.88
CA PRO A 850 -5.84 -20.81 0.59
C PRO A 850 -6.08 -19.49 1.34
N GLN A 851 -5.23 -19.14 2.32
CA GLN A 851 -5.26 -17.85 3.01
C GLN A 851 -4.59 -16.72 2.22
N LEU A 852 -3.90 -17.05 1.12
CA LEU A 852 -3.19 -16.06 0.33
C LEU A 852 -4.20 -15.18 -0.40
N ALA A 853 -4.22 -13.89 -0.06
CA ALA A 853 -5.14 -12.90 -0.62
C ALA A 853 -4.68 -12.42 -2.01
N SER A 854 -3.37 -12.27 -2.22
CA SER A 854 -2.83 -11.84 -3.51
C SER A 854 -1.43 -12.38 -3.82
N VAL A 855 -1.18 -12.60 -5.12
CA VAL A 855 0.15 -12.85 -5.69
C VAL A 855 0.50 -11.72 -6.64
N THR A 856 1.56 -10.96 -6.34
CA THR A 856 2.12 -9.95 -7.24
C THR A 856 3.25 -10.57 -8.05
N LEU A 857 3.10 -10.58 -9.38
CA LEU A 857 4.10 -11.06 -10.33
C LEU A 857 4.83 -9.88 -10.96
N CYS A 858 6.10 -9.75 -10.65
CA CYS A 858 6.97 -8.74 -11.24
C CYS A 858 7.71 -9.31 -12.44
N GLU A 859 7.70 -8.56 -13.55
CA GLU A 859 8.58 -8.79 -14.68
C GLU A 859 9.24 -7.46 -15.03
N ALA A 860 10.56 -7.41 -14.93
CA ALA A 860 11.34 -6.22 -15.24
C ALA A 860 11.65 -6.12 -16.74
N ASN A 861 11.59 -7.24 -17.47
CA ASN A 861 11.84 -7.28 -18.90
C ASN A 861 10.59 -6.84 -19.68
N THR A 862 10.71 -5.72 -20.40
CA THR A 862 9.65 -5.12 -21.21
C THR A 862 9.13 -6.04 -22.32
N ASP A 863 9.94 -6.96 -22.83
CA ASP A 863 9.55 -7.87 -23.92
C ASP A 863 8.80 -9.09 -23.41
N ARG A 864 9.05 -9.53 -22.17
CA ARG A 864 8.36 -10.67 -21.54
C ARG A 864 7.09 -10.27 -20.76
N TYR A 865 6.99 -9.01 -20.36
CA TYR A 865 5.81 -8.51 -19.66
C TYR A 865 4.50 -8.71 -20.46
N PRO A 866 4.45 -8.51 -21.79
CA PRO A 866 3.29 -8.86 -22.62
C PRO A 866 2.87 -10.32 -22.53
N ASP A 867 3.82 -11.25 -22.50
CA ASP A 867 3.54 -12.70 -22.40
C ASP A 867 2.99 -13.06 -21.02
N LEU A 868 3.57 -12.52 -19.95
CA LEU A 868 3.04 -12.62 -18.59
C LEU A 868 1.62 -12.04 -18.50
N ARG A 869 1.40 -10.89 -19.13
CA ARG A 869 0.10 -10.22 -19.20
C ARG A 869 -0.92 -11.03 -19.98
N SER A 870 -0.51 -11.66 -21.08
CA SER A 870 -1.36 -12.52 -21.90
C SER A 870 -1.75 -13.79 -21.15
N ALA A 871 -0.78 -14.47 -20.54
CA ALA A 871 -0.98 -15.67 -19.74
C ALA A 871 -1.94 -15.42 -18.57
N ALA A 872 -1.69 -14.36 -17.79
CA ALA A 872 -2.51 -14.04 -16.63
C ALA A 872 -3.95 -13.65 -17.02
N ARG A 873 -4.15 -12.98 -18.18
CA ARG A 873 -5.48 -12.58 -18.69
C ARG A 873 -6.33 -13.73 -19.21
N HIS A 874 -5.73 -14.82 -19.66
CA HIS A 874 -6.46 -15.93 -20.29
C HIS A 874 -7.23 -16.77 -19.26
N GLU A 875 -6.69 -16.91 -18.04
CA GLU A 875 -7.23 -17.84 -17.04
C GLU A 875 -7.59 -17.19 -15.68
N HIS A 876 -7.17 -15.94 -15.42
CA HIS A 876 -7.33 -15.29 -14.11
C HIS A 876 -7.74 -13.81 -14.21
N PRO A 877 -8.59 -13.29 -13.30
CA PRO A 877 -8.87 -11.85 -13.22
C PRO A 877 -7.62 -11.11 -12.72
N VAL A 878 -7.04 -10.26 -13.56
CA VAL A 878 -5.77 -9.55 -13.31
C VAL A 878 -6.02 -8.11 -12.89
N ILE A 879 -5.50 -7.71 -11.73
CA ILE A 879 -5.41 -6.29 -11.34
C ILE A 879 -4.04 -5.76 -11.77
N LEU A 880 -4.02 -4.86 -12.75
CA LEU A 880 -2.82 -4.16 -13.17
C LEU A 880 -2.48 -3.08 -12.13
N ALA A 881 -1.40 -3.26 -11.37
CA ALA A 881 -0.83 -2.18 -10.59
C ALA A 881 -0.13 -1.20 -11.54
N SER A 882 -0.22 0.10 -11.26
CA SER A 882 0.42 1.17 -12.04
C SER A 882 1.88 0.85 -12.38
N PRO A 883 2.38 1.25 -13.56
CA PRO A 883 3.78 1.05 -13.91
C PRO A 883 4.66 1.74 -12.86
N VAL A 884 5.58 0.97 -12.25
CA VAL A 884 6.69 1.59 -11.51
C VAL A 884 7.57 2.24 -12.57
N ALA A 885 7.96 3.50 -12.34
CA ALA A 885 8.86 4.24 -13.20
C ALA A 885 10.01 3.34 -13.67
N ALA A 886 10.34 3.41 -14.97
CA ALA A 886 11.43 2.68 -15.57
C ALA A 886 12.64 2.72 -14.64
N ALA A 887 13.14 1.54 -14.25
CA ALA A 887 14.35 1.43 -13.48
C ALA A 887 15.42 2.30 -14.15
N THR A 888 16.06 3.18 -13.38
CA THR A 888 17.31 3.81 -13.79
C THR A 888 18.23 2.66 -14.21
N GLU A 889 18.79 2.73 -15.42
CA GLU A 889 19.71 1.73 -15.97
C GLU A 889 20.79 1.42 -14.92
N ALA A 890 20.57 0.36 -14.16
CA ALA A 890 21.55 -0.17 -13.25
C ALA A 890 22.53 -0.91 -14.12
N ASP A 891 23.67 -0.27 -14.43
CA ASP A 891 24.91 -0.82 -15.00
C ASP A 891 24.74 -2.30 -15.41
N VAL A 892 24.09 -2.50 -16.57
CA VAL A 892 23.63 -3.83 -17.00
C VAL A 892 24.87 -4.57 -17.43
N THR A 893 25.46 -5.30 -16.48
CA THR A 893 26.49 -6.26 -16.82
C THR A 893 25.82 -7.33 -17.69
N PRO A 894 26.31 -7.60 -18.91
CA PRO A 894 25.75 -8.65 -19.75
C PRO A 894 25.74 -9.98 -18.97
N ALA A 895 24.59 -10.65 -18.91
CA ALA A 895 24.48 -11.90 -18.15
C ALA A 895 25.44 -12.97 -18.71
N PRO A 896 26.11 -13.75 -17.85
CA PRO A 896 27.02 -14.81 -18.31
C PRO A 896 26.25 -16.01 -18.86
N VAL A 897 26.90 -16.80 -19.70
CA VAL A 897 26.48 -18.17 -20.01
C VAL A 897 26.81 -19.04 -18.80
N LEU A 898 25.83 -19.79 -18.28
CA LEU A 898 26.07 -20.74 -17.20
C LEU A 898 26.41 -22.11 -17.79
N LEU A 899 27.54 -22.68 -17.39
CA LEU A 899 27.92 -24.05 -17.77
C LEU A 899 28.19 -24.86 -16.50
N ALA A 900 27.28 -25.78 -16.16
CA ALA A 900 27.43 -26.66 -15.01
C ALA A 900 27.91 -28.05 -15.44
N LEU A 901 28.99 -28.50 -14.83
CA LEU A 901 29.69 -29.74 -15.10
C LEU A 901 29.74 -30.58 -13.83
N ARG A 902 29.16 -31.76 -13.90
CA ARG A 902 29.16 -32.73 -12.80
C ARG A 902 29.64 -34.07 -13.31
N ARG A 903 30.68 -34.61 -12.69
CA ARG A 903 31.28 -35.88 -13.05
C ARG A 903 30.91 -36.95 -12.03
N ASP A 904 30.31 -38.03 -12.52
CA ASP A 904 30.02 -39.23 -11.75
C ASP A 904 30.73 -40.42 -12.42
N GLY A 905 31.89 -40.80 -11.85
CA GLY A 905 32.76 -41.81 -12.43
C GLY A 905 33.23 -41.48 -13.86
N ALA A 906 32.76 -42.28 -14.83
CA ALA A 906 33.07 -42.14 -16.26
C ALA A 906 32.02 -41.31 -17.02
N GLU A 907 31.01 -40.76 -16.35
CA GLU A 907 29.99 -39.91 -16.96
C GLU A 907 30.18 -38.45 -16.55
N LEU A 908 30.03 -37.55 -17.51
CA LEU A 908 30.04 -36.10 -17.32
C LEU A 908 28.69 -35.54 -17.73
N THR A 909 27.90 -35.08 -16.77
CA THR A 909 26.69 -34.30 -17.03
C THR A 909 27.08 -32.86 -17.31
N VAL A 910 26.71 -32.38 -18.50
CA VAL A 910 26.93 -31.01 -18.98
C VAL A 910 25.59 -30.31 -19.10
N THR A 911 25.42 -29.21 -18.37
CA THR A 911 24.23 -28.36 -18.42
C THR A 911 24.64 -26.96 -18.85
N ALA A 912 24.07 -26.46 -19.95
CA ALA A 912 24.32 -25.10 -20.43
C ALA A 912 23.02 -24.28 -20.38
N VAL A 913 23.14 -23.05 -19.88
CA VAL A 913 22.04 -22.08 -19.78
C VAL A 913 22.48 -20.79 -20.47
N ALA A 914 21.75 -20.40 -21.51
CA ALA A 914 21.99 -19.15 -22.21
C ALA A 914 21.76 -17.91 -21.30
N PRO A 915 22.42 -16.77 -21.58
CA PRO A 915 22.11 -15.48 -20.97
C PRO A 915 20.64 -15.09 -21.20
N ALA A 916 19.96 -14.66 -20.15
CA ALA A 916 18.54 -14.32 -20.20
C ALA A 916 18.32 -12.86 -20.62
N ASP A 917 18.75 -12.49 -21.82
CA ASP A 917 18.73 -11.07 -22.23
C ASP A 917 17.38 -10.66 -22.83
N HIS A 918 16.87 -11.24 -23.92
CA HIS A 918 15.62 -10.71 -24.54
C HIS A 918 14.71 -11.72 -25.27
N ALA A 919 14.93 -13.03 -25.18
CA ALA A 919 14.00 -14.06 -25.68
C ALA A 919 14.26 -15.39 -24.97
N THR A 920 13.27 -16.31 -24.99
CA THR A 920 13.28 -17.66 -24.40
C THR A 920 14.69 -18.23 -24.20
N THR A 921 15.15 -18.29 -22.93
CA THR A 921 16.48 -18.80 -22.60
C THR A 921 16.58 -20.26 -23.00
N THR A 922 17.53 -20.61 -23.88
CA THR A 922 17.77 -22.01 -24.25
C THR A 922 18.45 -22.73 -23.08
N PHE A 923 17.76 -23.71 -22.49
CA PHE A 923 18.31 -24.62 -21.49
C PHE A 923 18.60 -25.97 -22.15
N THR A 924 19.80 -26.51 -21.94
CA THR A 924 20.15 -27.85 -22.37
C THR A 924 20.90 -28.60 -21.29
N SER A 925 20.58 -29.88 -21.13
CA SER A 925 21.36 -30.83 -20.35
C SER A 925 21.65 -32.08 -21.20
N GLN A 926 22.88 -32.56 -21.12
CA GLN A 926 23.33 -33.78 -21.79
C GLN A 926 24.40 -34.48 -20.96
N THR A 927 24.35 -35.80 -20.91
CA THR A 927 25.40 -36.61 -20.29
C THR A 927 26.30 -37.18 -21.37
N VAL A 928 27.61 -36.97 -21.22
CA VAL A 928 28.65 -37.45 -22.13
C VAL A 928 29.53 -38.43 -21.37
N ARG A 929 29.81 -39.59 -21.98
CA ARG A 929 30.75 -40.56 -21.40
C ARG A 929 32.19 -40.10 -21.67
N LEU A 930 33.00 -40.05 -20.63
CA LEU A 930 34.42 -39.70 -20.70
C LEU A 930 35.21 -40.86 -21.35
N PRO A 931 36.12 -40.57 -22.30
CA PRO A 931 37.02 -41.57 -22.86
C PRO A 931 37.96 -42.15 -21.80
N ASP A 932 38.22 -43.46 -21.86
CA ASP A 932 39.13 -44.13 -20.92
C ASP A 932 40.58 -43.62 -21.05
N ASP A 933 40.96 -43.09 -22.21
CA ASP A 933 42.27 -42.51 -22.55
C ASP A 933 42.32 -40.97 -22.41
N LEU A 934 41.32 -40.34 -21.77
CA LEU A 934 41.19 -38.89 -21.70
C LEU A 934 42.43 -38.18 -21.12
N SER A 935 43.08 -38.79 -20.11
CA SER A 935 44.30 -38.23 -19.52
C SER A 935 45.47 -38.17 -20.51
N ASP A 936 45.64 -39.22 -21.33
CA ASP A 936 46.69 -39.29 -22.34
C ASP A 936 46.41 -38.31 -23.49
N ARG A 937 45.14 -38.18 -23.88
CA ARG A 937 44.69 -37.21 -24.89
C ARG A 937 44.92 -35.77 -24.46
N LEU A 938 44.77 -35.45 -23.17
CA LEU A 938 45.02 -34.12 -22.61
C LEU A 938 46.52 -33.83 -22.38
N ALA A 939 47.42 -34.79 -22.59
CA ALA A 939 48.87 -34.56 -22.52
C ALA A 939 49.46 -33.90 -23.80
N ALA A 940 48.73 -33.92 -24.93
CA ALA A 940 49.13 -33.38 -26.24
C ALA A 940 49.37 -31.83 -26.27
N PRO A 941 49.86 -31.21 -27.35
CA PRO A 941 50.04 -29.75 -27.45
C PRO A 941 48.75 -28.95 -27.22
N THR A 942 48.89 -27.70 -26.78
CA THR A 942 47.81 -26.83 -26.26
C THR A 942 46.58 -26.71 -27.17
N ASP A 943 46.78 -26.61 -28.48
CA ASP A 943 45.70 -26.42 -29.45
C ASP A 943 44.81 -27.68 -29.61
N GLY A 944 45.37 -28.87 -29.39
CA GLY A 944 44.62 -30.14 -29.42
C GLY A 944 43.77 -30.34 -28.17
N ARG A 945 44.25 -29.89 -27.01
CA ARG A 945 43.55 -30.02 -25.70
C ARG A 945 42.23 -29.28 -25.70
N GLY A 946 42.23 -28.05 -26.23
CA GLY A 946 41.03 -27.21 -26.29
C GLY A 946 39.89 -27.84 -27.08
N ARG A 947 40.21 -28.58 -28.15
CA ARG A 947 39.21 -29.25 -28.97
C ARG A 947 38.64 -30.50 -28.29
N ILE A 948 39.49 -31.26 -27.62
CA ILE A 948 39.06 -32.43 -26.82
C ILE A 948 38.06 -31.98 -25.74
N LEU A 949 38.32 -30.86 -25.06
CA LEU A 949 37.39 -30.30 -24.07
C LEU A 949 36.06 -29.87 -24.68
N ALA A 950 36.07 -29.32 -25.89
CA ALA A 950 34.84 -28.94 -26.60
C ALA A 950 33.98 -30.15 -26.96
N ASP A 951 34.61 -31.28 -27.33
CA ASP A 951 33.89 -32.53 -27.59
C ASP A 951 33.19 -33.06 -26.32
N LEU A 952 33.83 -32.93 -25.15
CA LEU A 952 33.25 -33.32 -23.86
C LEU A 952 32.02 -32.48 -23.49
N LEU A 953 31.91 -31.25 -23.98
CA LEU A 953 30.73 -30.42 -23.74
C LEU A 953 29.49 -30.93 -24.47
N GLY A 954 29.66 -31.72 -25.55
CA GLY A 954 28.58 -32.20 -26.42
C GLY A 954 27.98 -31.11 -27.33
N ASP A 955 27.20 -31.50 -28.33
CA ASP A 955 26.73 -30.57 -29.39
C ASP A 955 25.81 -29.44 -28.86
N ARG A 956 24.92 -29.76 -27.92
CA ARG A 956 23.92 -28.79 -27.43
C ARG A 956 24.54 -27.64 -26.64
N ALA A 957 25.46 -27.94 -25.71
CA ALA A 957 26.16 -26.92 -24.96
C ALA A 957 27.08 -26.07 -25.86
N ARG A 958 27.74 -26.68 -26.85
CA ARG A 958 28.55 -25.94 -27.84
C ARG A 958 27.72 -24.96 -28.66
N ALA A 959 26.51 -25.34 -29.07
CA ALA A 959 25.61 -24.44 -29.77
C ALA A 959 25.21 -23.20 -28.94
N VAL A 960 25.00 -23.38 -27.62
CA VAL A 960 24.74 -22.26 -26.71
C VAL A 960 25.97 -21.35 -26.59
N LEU A 961 27.17 -21.91 -26.49
CA LEU A 961 28.41 -21.13 -26.43
C LEU A 961 28.63 -20.33 -27.73
N ASP A 962 28.50 -20.96 -28.89
CA ASP A 962 28.69 -20.31 -30.20
C ASP A 962 27.69 -19.16 -30.43
N ALA A 963 26.46 -19.29 -29.92
CA ALA A 963 25.45 -18.24 -30.01
C ALA A 963 25.73 -17.02 -29.11
N HIS A 964 26.59 -17.16 -28.10
CA HIS A 964 26.85 -16.14 -27.07
C HIS A 964 28.36 -15.89 -26.87
N ARG A 965 29.10 -15.81 -27.98
CA ARG A 965 30.56 -15.63 -28.01
C ARG A 965 31.08 -14.41 -27.24
N ASP A 966 30.32 -13.33 -27.24
CA ASP A 966 30.64 -12.05 -26.61
C ASP A 966 30.42 -12.06 -25.08
N ARG A 967 29.95 -13.17 -24.51
CA ARG A 967 29.52 -13.24 -23.11
C ARG A 967 30.48 -14.03 -22.22
N PRO A 968 30.65 -13.61 -20.95
CA PRO A 968 31.44 -14.37 -19.98
C PRO A 968 30.79 -15.73 -19.67
N ILE A 969 31.63 -16.72 -19.34
CA ILE A 969 31.18 -18.06 -18.94
C ILE A 969 31.38 -18.28 -17.44
N ASP A 970 30.31 -18.69 -16.78
CA ASP A 970 30.29 -19.17 -15.40
C ASP A 970 30.33 -20.68 -15.39
N LEU A 971 31.50 -21.22 -15.09
CA LEU A 971 31.75 -22.65 -15.06
C LEU A 971 31.53 -23.23 -13.66
N LEU A 972 30.38 -23.86 -13.42
CA LEU A 972 30.12 -24.59 -12.19
C LEU A 972 30.71 -25.98 -12.28
N VAL A 973 31.63 -26.32 -11.38
CA VAL A 973 32.36 -27.59 -11.39
C VAL A 973 32.33 -28.23 -10.01
N ASP A 974 32.21 -29.56 -9.98
CA ASP A 974 32.64 -30.34 -8.82
C ASP A 974 34.17 -30.50 -8.78
N ALA A 975 34.69 -31.04 -7.68
CA ALA A 975 36.14 -31.20 -7.50
C ALA A 975 36.81 -32.06 -8.58
N HIS A 976 36.11 -33.05 -9.14
CA HIS A 976 36.65 -33.94 -10.16
C HIS A 976 36.65 -33.34 -11.57
N SER A 977 35.67 -32.49 -11.86
CA SER A 977 35.59 -31.74 -13.12
C SER A 977 36.49 -30.51 -13.09
N ALA A 978 36.79 -29.98 -11.91
CA ALA A 978 37.69 -28.84 -11.72
C ALA A 978 39.14 -29.11 -12.16
N ASP A 979 39.63 -30.36 -12.17
CA ASP A 979 41.01 -30.64 -12.59
C ASP A 979 41.24 -30.61 -14.11
N LEU A 980 40.17 -30.49 -14.91
CA LEU A 980 40.29 -30.35 -16.36
C LEU A 980 40.64 -28.89 -16.73
N PRO A 981 41.49 -28.64 -17.75
CA PRO A 981 42.00 -27.31 -18.07
C PRO A 981 41.01 -26.51 -18.95
N TRP A 982 39.81 -26.23 -18.42
CA TRP A 982 38.71 -25.58 -19.14
C TRP A 982 39.04 -24.22 -19.76
N GLU A 983 40.05 -23.52 -19.25
CA GLU A 983 40.54 -22.28 -19.83
C GLU A 983 41.03 -22.49 -21.26
N LEU A 984 41.57 -23.67 -21.59
CA LEU A 984 42.02 -24.02 -22.93
C LEU A 984 40.89 -24.33 -23.92
N LEU A 985 39.63 -24.37 -23.47
CA LEU A 985 38.47 -24.71 -24.29
C LEU A 985 38.46 -23.94 -25.62
N THR A 986 38.33 -24.67 -26.73
CA THR A 986 38.33 -24.11 -28.09
C THR A 986 37.08 -24.56 -28.85
N VAL A 987 36.16 -23.64 -29.09
CA VAL A 987 34.83 -23.87 -29.68
C VAL A 987 34.79 -23.31 -31.13
N GLY A 988 33.77 -23.64 -31.92
CA GLY A 988 33.63 -23.20 -33.32
C GLY A 988 34.24 -24.16 -34.36
N PRO A 989 34.08 -23.93 -35.67
CA PRO A 989 34.65 -24.76 -36.72
C PRO A 989 36.18 -24.60 -36.85
N ASN A 990 36.89 -25.61 -37.38
CA ASN A 990 38.36 -25.58 -37.50
C ASN A 990 38.92 -24.37 -38.28
N GLN A 991 38.12 -23.78 -39.16
CA GLN A 991 38.52 -22.62 -39.97
C GLN A 991 38.44 -21.29 -39.20
N GLN A 992 37.65 -21.23 -38.13
CA GLN A 992 37.46 -20.05 -37.27
C GLN A 992 37.24 -20.50 -35.82
N PRO A 993 38.28 -21.03 -35.13
CA PRO A 993 38.18 -21.40 -33.73
C PRO A 993 38.13 -20.15 -32.85
N TRP A 994 37.41 -20.23 -31.74
CA TRP A 994 37.35 -19.16 -30.74
C TRP A 994 37.53 -19.74 -29.34
N ARG A 995 38.08 -18.94 -28.42
CA ARG A 995 38.53 -19.37 -27.08
C ARG A 995 37.84 -18.52 -26.02
N PRO A 996 36.86 -19.08 -25.28
CA PRO A 996 36.09 -18.27 -24.34
C PRO A 996 36.93 -17.55 -23.28
N ALA A 997 38.01 -18.16 -22.79
CA ALA A 997 38.87 -17.56 -21.77
C ALA A 997 39.74 -16.38 -22.28
N LEU A 998 39.86 -16.19 -23.60
CA LEU A 998 40.58 -15.08 -24.24
C LEU A 998 39.64 -14.07 -24.92
N GLU A 999 38.33 -14.32 -24.89
CA GLU A 999 37.33 -13.47 -25.55
C GLU A 999 36.30 -12.99 -24.52
N GLY A 1000 35.19 -13.71 -24.34
CA GLY A 1000 34.14 -13.32 -23.38
C GLY A 1000 34.55 -13.43 -21.90
N GLY A 1001 35.59 -14.19 -21.58
CA GLY A 1001 36.04 -14.48 -20.22
C GLY A 1001 35.48 -15.79 -19.67
N LEU A 1002 36.23 -16.43 -18.76
CA LEU A 1002 35.85 -17.69 -18.12
C LEU A 1002 36.23 -17.66 -16.63
N ARG A 1003 35.24 -17.92 -15.76
CA ARG A 1003 35.39 -18.02 -14.30
C ARG A 1003 34.79 -19.32 -13.76
N ARG A 1004 35.35 -19.84 -12.66
CA ARG A 1004 34.91 -21.10 -12.04
C ARG A 1004 34.17 -20.87 -10.73
N CYS A 1005 33.13 -21.67 -10.51
CA CYS A 1005 32.41 -21.77 -9.25
C CYS A 1005 32.46 -23.22 -8.77
N LEU A 1006 33.09 -23.46 -7.61
CA LEU A 1006 33.20 -24.81 -7.07
C LEU A 1006 31.88 -25.19 -6.35
N ILE A 1007 31.31 -26.34 -6.69
CA ILE A 1007 30.17 -26.91 -5.97
C ILE A 1007 30.69 -27.57 -4.70
N VAL A 1008 30.55 -26.89 -3.55
CA VAL A 1008 31.02 -27.36 -2.24
C VAL A 1008 29.87 -27.94 -1.42
N THR A 1009 30.07 -29.12 -0.81
CA THR A 1009 29.11 -29.77 0.10
C THR A 1009 29.33 -29.45 1.59
N ALA A 1010 30.47 -28.83 1.95
CA ALA A 1010 30.83 -28.52 3.33
C ALA A 1010 30.33 -27.14 3.81
N THR A 1011 29.91 -27.07 5.06
CA THR A 1011 29.41 -25.87 5.74
C THR A 1011 30.57 -25.08 6.37
N ALA A 1012 30.99 -23.99 5.74
CA ALA A 1012 31.91 -23.04 6.37
C ALA A 1012 31.16 -22.02 7.23
N SER A 1013 31.63 -21.80 8.47
CA SER A 1013 30.96 -21.01 9.51
C SER A 1013 31.43 -19.54 9.61
N SER A 1014 32.33 -19.06 8.75
CA SER A 1014 32.90 -17.71 8.87
C SER A 1014 32.12 -16.66 8.04
N ARG A 1015 31.95 -15.46 8.61
CA ARG A 1015 31.42 -14.27 7.90
C ARG A 1015 32.47 -13.79 6.90
N ILE A 1016 32.16 -13.83 5.61
CA ILE A 1016 33.03 -13.34 4.53
C ILE A 1016 33.12 -11.81 4.61
N ARG A 1017 34.34 -11.26 4.76
CA ARG A 1017 34.60 -9.82 4.64
C ARG A 1017 34.61 -9.45 3.15
N ARG A 1018 33.87 -8.41 2.76
CA ARG A 1018 33.90 -7.86 1.40
C ARG A 1018 34.86 -6.68 1.32
N ILE A 1019 35.59 -6.58 0.20
CA ILE A 1019 36.26 -5.33 -0.19
C ILE A 1019 35.18 -4.43 -0.82
N VAL A 1020 35.04 -3.20 -0.33
CA VAL A 1020 34.12 -2.18 -0.87
C VAL A 1020 34.96 -1.10 -1.55
N ALA A 1021 34.53 -0.66 -2.73
CA ALA A 1021 35.23 0.37 -3.50
C ALA A 1021 35.42 1.65 -2.65
N GLY A 1022 36.67 2.15 -2.60
CA GLY A 1022 37.04 3.35 -1.85
C GLY A 1022 37.67 3.11 -0.46
N ASP A 1023 37.82 1.86 -0.02
CA ASP A 1023 38.59 1.51 1.19
C ASP A 1023 40.11 1.55 0.93
N ARG A 1024 40.91 1.71 2.00
CA ARG A 1024 42.37 1.53 1.90
C ARG A 1024 42.71 0.05 1.73
N LEU A 1025 43.48 -0.31 0.69
CA LEU A 1025 43.81 -1.70 0.34
C LEU A 1025 45.07 -2.16 1.07
N ALA A 1026 44.97 -3.18 1.92
CA ALA A 1026 46.12 -3.82 2.58
C ALA A 1026 46.56 -5.10 1.86
N VAL A 1027 47.78 -5.11 1.32
CA VAL A 1027 48.35 -6.21 0.54
C VAL A 1027 49.51 -6.85 1.30
N LEU A 1028 49.43 -8.16 1.54
CA LEU A 1028 50.55 -8.98 2.01
C LEU A 1028 51.18 -9.67 0.80
N LEU A 1029 52.43 -9.31 0.51
CA LEU A 1029 53.21 -9.86 -0.60
C LEU A 1029 54.28 -10.80 -0.07
N ILE A 1030 54.19 -12.08 -0.45
CA ILE A 1030 55.20 -13.10 -0.14
C ILE A 1030 55.88 -13.49 -1.45
N SER A 1031 57.18 -13.27 -1.56
CA SER A 1031 57.90 -13.49 -2.82
C SER A 1031 59.27 -14.13 -2.64
N ASP A 1032 59.58 -15.06 -3.53
CA ASP A 1032 60.87 -15.76 -3.61
C ASP A 1032 61.44 -16.21 -2.24
N PRO A 1033 60.71 -17.04 -1.46
CA PRO A 1033 61.13 -17.42 -0.10
C PRO A 1033 62.49 -18.14 -0.03
N ARG A 1034 62.97 -18.74 -1.13
CA ARG A 1034 64.23 -19.50 -1.16
C ARG A 1034 65.36 -18.81 -1.92
N ARG A 1035 65.11 -17.65 -2.52
CA ARG A 1035 66.08 -16.93 -3.36
C ARG A 1035 66.59 -17.76 -4.53
N ASP A 1036 65.75 -18.66 -5.04
CA ASP A 1036 66.02 -19.54 -6.17
C ASP A 1036 65.22 -19.16 -7.42
N LEU A 1037 64.31 -18.18 -7.31
CA LEU A 1037 63.46 -17.68 -8.39
C LEU A 1037 63.63 -16.18 -8.61
N ALA A 1038 64.66 -15.78 -9.38
CA ALA A 1038 64.93 -14.38 -9.71
C ALA A 1038 63.73 -13.64 -10.35
N ALA A 1039 62.88 -14.38 -11.07
CA ALA A 1039 61.65 -13.85 -11.65
C ALA A 1039 60.59 -13.47 -10.60
N ALA A 1040 60.42 -14.29 -9.56
CA ALA A 1040 59.48 -13.98 -8.46
C ALA A 1040 59.93 -12.75 -7.66
N ALA A 1041 61.23 -12.53 -7.51
CA ALA A 1041 61.78 -11.31 -6.90
C ALA A 1041 61.55 -10.07 -7.78
N THR A 1042 61.67 -10.22 -9.11
CA THR A 1042 61.41 -9.16 -10.11
C THR A 1042 59.93 -8.79 -10.16
N GLU A 1043 59.03 -9.78 -10.25
CA GLU A 1043 57.58 -9.63 -10.17
C GLU A 1043 57.16 -8.85 -8.92
N ALA A 1044 57.71 -9.22 -7.76
CA ALA A 1044 57.43 -8.52 -6.52
C ALA A 1044 57.96 -7.08 -6.51
N ALA A 1045 59.11 -6.79 -7.10
CA ALA A 1045 59.62 -5.42 -7.22
C ALA A 1045 58.70 -4.54 -8.07
N ILE A 1046 58.24 -5.05 -9.22
CA ILE A 1046 57.35 -4.33 -10.13
C ILE A 1046 55.99 -4.09 -9.46
N LEU A 1047 55.40 -5.11 -8.82
CA LEU A 1047 54.14 -4.98 -8.09
C LEU A 1047 54.23 -3.94 -6.98
N ARG A 1048 55.35 -3.91 -6.24
CA ARG A 1048 55.56 -2.91 -5.18
C ARG A 1048 55.61 -1.50 -5.74
N ASP A 1049 56.37 -1.28 -6.79
CA ASP A 1049 56.49 0.05 -7.39
C ASP A 1049 55.15 0.50 -8.01
N ALA A 1050 54.43 -0.38 -8.69
CA ALA A 1050 53.10 -0.10 -9.23
C ALA A 1050 52.07 0.26 -8.14
N LEU A 1051 52.06 -0.47 -7.02
CA LEU A 1051 51.10 -0.26 -5.92
C LEU A 1051 51.45 0.92 -5.00
N ARG A 1052 52.73 1.29 -4.88
CA ARG A 1052 53.21 2.38 -3.99
C ARG A 1052 52.77 3.77 -4.41
N HIS A 1053 52.43 4.00 -5.68
CA HIS A 1053 52.00 5.30 -6.19
C HIS A 1053 50.54 5.64 -5.87
N LEU A 1054 49.80 4.74 -5.23
CA LEU A 1054 48.38 4.91 -4.91
C LEU A 1054 48.21 5.37 -3.45
N PRO A 1055 47.56 6.51 -3.20
CA PRO A 1055 47.45 7.09 -1.84
C PRO A 1055 46.63 6.24 -0.85
N VAL A 1056 45.95 5.20 -1.34
CA VAL A 1056 45.05 4.33 -0.57
C VAL A 1056 45.57 2.90 -0.38
N VAL A 1057 46.76 2.53 -0.88
CA VAL A 1057 47.28 1.14 -0.79
C VAL A 1057 48.44 1.04 0.22
N GLU A 1058 48.43 0.00 1.06
CA GLU A 1058 49.50 -0.37 1.99
C GLU A 1058 50.01 -1.77 1.64
N VAL A 1059 51.30 -1.89 1.34
CA VAL A 1059 51.95 -3.16 0.96
C VAL A 1059 52.98 -3.55 2.02
N GLU A 1060 52.91 -4.78 2.54
CA GLU A 1060 53.93 -5.37 3.40
C GLU A 1060 54.54 -6.61 2.74
N ASP A 1061 55.87 -6.71 2.79
CA ASP A 1061 56.64 -7.73 2.09
C ASP A 1061 57.26 -8.76 3.04
N LEU A 1062 57.21 -10.04 2.66
CA LEU A 1062 58.03 -11.12 3.23
C LEU A 1062 58.81 -11.77 2.09
N THR A 1063 60.15 -11.68 2.12
CA THR A 1063 60.99 -12.12 1.00
C THR A 1063 62.20 -12.95 1.46
N GLY A 1064 62.63 -13.89 0.64
CA GLY A 1064 63.77 -14.75 0.95
C GLY A 1064 63.64 -15.44 2.31
N GLU A 1065 64.74 -15.51 3.05
CA GLU A 1065 64.84 -16.21 4.35
C GLU A 1065 63.87 -15.69 5.43
N ASP A 1066 63.33 -14.48 5.28
CA ASP A 1066 62.35 -13.91 6.22
C ASP A 1066 60.93 -14.49 6.05
N ALA A 1067 60.64 -15.10 4.88
CA ALA A 1067 59.35 -15.72 4.56
C ALA A 1067 59.25 -17.15 5.11
N THR A 1068 59.38 -17.31 6.43
CA THR A 1068 59.17 -18.59 7.14
C THR A 1068 57.69 -18.83 7.44
N ALA A 1069 57.30 -20.10 7.66
CA ALA A 1069 55.94 -20.46 8.02
C ALA A 1069 55.40 -19.67 9.22
N ASP A 1070 56.18 -19.54 10.29
CA ASP A 1070 55.77 -18.81 11.49
C ASP A 1070 55.63 -17.30 11.23
N ALA A 1071 56.50 -16.71 10.41
CA ALA A 1071 56.41 -15.31 10.03
C ALA A 1071 55.11 -15.02 9.24
N VAL A 1072 54.78 -15.90 8.29
CA VAL A 1072 53.54 -15.81 7.49
C VAL A 1072 52.31 -15.95 8.39
N LYS A 1073 52.25 -16.96 9.28
CA LYS A 1073 51.15 -17.12 10.25
C LYS A 1073 50.98 -15.90 11.13
N LYS A 1074 52.08 -15.38 11.66
CA LYS A 1074 52.08 -14.20 12.53
C LYS A 1074 51.54 -12.97 11.81
N ARG A 1075 51.88 -12.75 10.53
CA ARG A 1075 51.41 -11.58 9.77
C ARG A 1075 49.95 -11.69 9.39
N LEU A 1076 49.49 -12.87 8.96
CA LEU A 1076 48.08 -13.11 8.70
C LEU A 1076 47.23 -12.94 9.97
N ALA A 1077 47.73 -13.32 11.15
CA ALA A 1077 47.01 -13.15 12.41
C ALA A 1077 47.04 -11.71 12.97
N ALA A 1078 48.08 -10.92 12.66
CA ALA A 1078 48.31 -9.62 13.29
C ALA A 1078 47.29 -8.53 12.91
N ARG A 1079 46.78 -8.57 11.67
CA ARG A 1079 45.81 -7.60 11.14
C ARG A 1079 44.98 -8.26 10.05
N ARG A 1080 43.91 -7.57 9.62
CA ARG A 1080 43.15 -8.00 8.44
C ARG A 1080 43.83 -7.51 7.18
N TRP A 1081 44.05 -8.43 6.25
CA TRP A 1081 44.55 -8.15 4.90
C TRP A 1081 43.40 -8.21 3.90
N ASP A 1082 43.54 -7.46 2.81
CA ASP A 1082 42.57 -7.43 1.71
C ASP A 1082 43.04 -8.32 0.55
N VAL A 1083 44.36 -8.36 0.32
CA VAL A 1083 44.99 -9.20 -0.70
C VAL A 1083 46.14 -10.00 -0.10
N LEU A 1084 46.20 -11.30 -0.38
CA LEU A 1084 47.38 -12.14 -0.18
C LEU A 1084 47.94 -12.53 -1.55
N HIS A 1085 49.15 -12.06 -1.86
CA HIS A 1085 49.87 -12.44 -3.06
C HIS A 1085 51.06 -13.33 -2.70
N TYR A 1086 51.19 -14.49 -3.35
CA TYR A 1086 52.34 -15.37 -3.22
C TYR A 1086 52.96 -15.65 -4.58
N ALA A 1087 54.25 -15.35 -4.73
CA ALA A 1087 55.07 -15.67 -5.89
C ALA A 1087 56.23 -16.59 -5.49
N GLY A 1088 56.23 -17.82 -5.99
CA GLY A 1088 57.25 -18.81 -5.64
C GLY A 1088 56.86 -20.25 -5.99
N HIS A 1089 57.53 -21.22 -5.38
CA HIS A 1089 57.23 -22.63 -5.62
C HIS A 1089 55.97 -23.08 -4.88
N GLY A 1090 55.15 -23.90 -5.56
CA GLY A 1090 54.00 -24.61 -5.01
C GLY A 1090 54.10 -26.09 -5.37
N GLY A 1091 53.52 -26.97 -4.57
CA GLY A 1091 53.62 -28.39 -4.82
C GLY A 1091 52.83 -29.27 -3.86
N TRP A 1092 52.89 -30.58 -4.10
CA TRP A 1092 52.32 -31.61 -3.24
C TRP A 1092 53.40 -32.17 -2.32
N ALA A 1093 53.04 -32.45 -1.07
CA ALA A 1093 53.92 -33.17 -0.16
C ALA A 1093 54.25 -34.57 -0.72
N ALA A 1094 55.46 -35.06 -0.41
CA ALA A 1094 55.87 -36.41 -0.80
C ALA A 1094 54.97 -37.49 -0.17
N ASP A 1095 54.51 -37.24 1.06
CA ASP A 1095 53.36 -37.92 1.64
C ASP A 1095 52.05 -37.29 1.12
N ARG A 1096 51.33 -38.03 0.29
CA ARG A 1096 50.07 -37.57 -0.31
C ARG A 1096 48.95 -37.34 0.72
N ALA A 1097 49.04 -37.87 1.94
CA ALA A 1097 48.07 -37.60 3.01
C ALA A 1097 48.21 -36.17 3.59
N THR A 1098 49.37 -35.54 3.44
CA THR A 1098 49.63 -34.17 3.90
C THR A 1098 49.04 -33.10 2.96
N GLY A 1099 48.78 -33.43 1.68
CA GLY A 1099 48.12 -32.53 0.72
C GLY A 1099 49.06 -31.56 0.00
N SER A 1100 48.51 -30.47 -0.56
CA SER A 1100 49.28 -29.45 -1.28
C SER A 1100 49.56 -28.20 -0.44
N GLY A 1101 50.60 -27.45 -0.84
CA GLY A 1101 51.05 -26.26 -0.10
C GLY A 1101 51.99 -25.34 -0.88
N LEU A 1102 52.33 -24.22 -0.25
CA LEU A 1102 53.29 -23.22 -0.73
C LEU A 1102 54.65 -23.48 -0.10
N LEU A 1103 55.73 -23.38 -0.88
CA LEU A 1103 57.08 -23.66 -0.38
C LEU A 1103 57.71 -22.40 0.21
N LEU A 1104 57.72 -22.30 1.53
CA LEU A 1104 58.34 -21.21 2.27
C LEU A 1104 59.84 -21.47 2.50
N ALA A 1105 60.53 -20.50 3.12
CA ALA A 1105 61.96 -20.54 3.37
C ALA A 1105 62.40 -21.77 4.20
N ASP A 1106 61.54 -22.20 5.14
CA ASP A 1106 61.82 -23.27 6.11
C ASP A 1106 61.13 -24.60 5.76
N ARG A 1107 59.89 -24.57 5.25
CA ARG A 1107 59.11 -25.80 4.97
C ARG A 1107 57.96 -25.58 3.99
N LEU A 1108 57.26 -26.67 3.67
CA LEU A 1108 55.97 -26.62 2.97
C LEU A 1108 54.87 -26.08 3.91
N PHE A 1109 54.13 -25.09 3.44
CA PHE A 1109 53.04 -24.40 4.13
C PHE A 1109 51.69 -24.89 3.58
N THR A 1110 50.97 -25.67 4.38
CA THR A 1110 49.84 -26.51 3.93
C THR A 1110 48.48 -25.89 4.27
N ALA A 1111 47.40 -26.48 3.77
CA ALA A 1111 46.03 -26.13 4.18
C ALA A 1111 45.82 -26.16 5.70
N ALA A 1112 46.43 -27.12 6.42
CA ALA A 1112 46.34 -27.22 7.87
C ALA A 1112 46.98 -26.01 8.59
N ASP A 1113 48.01 -25.41 7.98
CA ASP A 1113 48.66 -24.22 8.53
C ASP A 1113 47.79 -22.95 8.42
N LEU A 1114 46.79 -22.97 7.54
CA LEU A 1114 45.85 -21.89 7.30
C LEU A 1114 44.50 -22.06 8.03
N ALA A 1115 44.22 -23.24 8.60
CA ALA A 1115 42.91 -23.65 9.13
C ALA A 1115 42.28 -22.64 10.11
N ASP A 1116 43.10 -21.99 10.95
CA ASP A 1116 42.66 -21.07 12.01
C ASP A 1116 43.00 -19.60 11.73
N LEU A 1117 43.47 -19.27 10.53
CA LEU A 1117 43.90 -17.91 10.18
C LEU A 1117 42.80 -17.12 9.44
N PRO A 1118 42.69 -15.81 9.67
CA PRO A 1118 41.77 -14.97 8.92
C PRO A 1118 42.24 -14.84 7.47
N MET A 1119 41.53 -15.50 6.55
CA MET A 1119 41.87 -15.46 5.13
C MET A 1119 41.48 -14.12 4.47
N PRO A 1120 42.34 -13.55 3.62
CA PRO A 1120 42.01 -12.32 2.89
C PRO A 1120 40.94 -12.54 1.81
N PRO A 1121 40.09 -11.54 1.50
CA PRO A 1121 39.06 -11.65 0.47
C PRO A 1121 39.61 -12.02 -0.92
N LEU A 1122 40.78 -11.50 -1.33
CA LEU A 1122 41.45 -11.88 -2.58
C LEU A 1122 42.75 -12.63 -2.29
N VAL A 1123 42.91 -13.81 -2.88
CA VAL A 1123 44.14 -14.61 -2.81
C VAL A 1123 44.67 -14.87 -4.21
N VAL A 1124 45.93 -14.52 -4.45
CA VAL A 1124 46.64 -14.73 -5.73
C VAL A 1124 47.87 -15.57 -5.48
N PHE A 1125 47.89 -16.80 -5.98
CA PHE A 1125 49.03 -17.71 -5.89
C PHE A 1125 49.65 -17.92 -7.27
N ASN A 1126 50.70 -17.15 -7.56
CA ASN A 1126 51.55 -17.34 -8.73
C ASN A 1126 52.58 -18.45 -8.43
N ALA A 1127 52.07 -19.67 -8.27
CA ALA A 1127 52.84 -20.83 -7.87
C ALA A 1127 52.25 -22.11 -8.45
N CYS A 1128 53.13 -22.99 -8.92
CA CYS A 1128 52.77 -24.18 -9.69
C CYS A 1128 51.73 -25.07 -8.98
N SER A 1129 50.72 -25.53 -9.72
CA SER A 1129 49.73 -26.53 -9.27
C SER A 1129 48.86 -26.11 -8.06
N THR A 1130 48.76 -24.82 -7.78
CA THR A 1130 47.99 -24.29 -6.65
C THR A 1130 46.48 -24.30 -6.87
N SER A 1131 46.00 -24.41 -8.12
CA SER A 1131 44.57 -24.54 -8.47
C SER A 1131 44.08 -25.98 -8.65
N ARG A 1132 44.94 -27.00 -8.46
CA ARG A 1132 44.57 -28.42 -8.60
C ARG A 1132 43.88 -28.98 -7.36
N PHE A 1133 42.91 -29.87 -7.57
CA PHE A 1133 42.18 -30.60 -6.55
C PHE A 1133 42.78 -31.98 -6.30
N THR A 1134 43.40 -32.59 -7.32
CA THR A 1134 44.11 -33.87 -7.20
C THR A 1134 45.61 -33.75 -7.52
N PRO A 1135 46.47 -34.62 -6.95
CA PRO A 1135 47.89 -34.65 -7.27
C PRO A 1135 48.14 -35.09 -8.72
N ALA A 1136 49.17 -34.54 -9.36
CA ALA A 1136 49.56 -34.97 -10.70
C ALA A 1136 49.93 -36.47 -10.72
N PRO A 1137 49.61 -37.20 -11.80
CA PRO A 1137 50.04 -38.58 -11.93
C PRO A 1137 51.56 -38.65 -12.13
N ALA A 1138 52.30 -38.78 -11.03
CA ALA A 1138 53.69 -39.23 -11.08
C ALA A 1138 53.70 -40.71 -11.49
N ALA A 1139 54.67 -41.10 -12.32
CA ALA A 1139 54.94 -42.48 -12.69
C ALA A 1139 55.15 -43.36 -11.44
N ALA A 1140 54.07 -43.93 -10.91
CA ALA A 1140 54.05 -44.82 -9.77
C ALA A 1140 52.93 -45.85 -9.97
N THR A 1141 53.28 -47.11 -9.76
CA THR A 1141 52.66 -48.32 -10.30
C THR A 1141 51.46 -48.87 -9.51
N SER A 1142 50.59 -48.03 -8.93
CA SER A 1142 49.32 -48.54 -8.33
C SER A 1142 48.20 -47.49 -8.21
N PRO A 1143 46.93 -47.88 -8.43
CA PRO A 1143 45.76 -47.06 -8.15
C PRO A 1143 45.57 -46.93 -6.62
N ILE A 1144 45.31 -45.71 -6.13
CA ILE A 1144 45.07 -45.43 -4.71
C ILE A 1144 43.63 -44.94 -4.53
N ASP A 1145 43.02 -45.32 -3.41
CA ASP A 1145 41.70 -44.90 -2.95
C ASP A 1145 41.66 -43.36 -2.71
N PRO A 1146 40.73 -42.62 -3.34
CA PRO A 1146 40.52 -41.18 -3.12
C PRO A 1146 40.33 -40.77 -1.66
N ALA A 1147 39.96 -41.72 -0.78
CA ALA A 1147 39.79 -41.50 0.66
C ALA A 1147 41.09 -41.19 1.43
N VAL A 1148 42.28 -41.41 0.83
CA VAL A 1148 43.59 -41.29 1.50
C VAL A 1148 44.38 -40.03 1.07
N ALA A 1149 43.84 -39.21 0.16
CA ALA A 1149 44.50 -37.98 -0.29
C ALA A 1149 44.25 -36.81 0.70
N GLY A 1150 45.32 -36.09 1.06
CA GLY A 1150 45.24 -34.88 1.88
C GLY A 1150 44.54 -33.70 1.18
N PRO A 1151 44.11 -32.66 1.92
CA PRO A 1151 43.34 -31.56 1.36
C PRO A 1151 44.13 -30.76 0.31
N SER A 1152 43.46 -30.43 -0.80
CA SER A 1152 43.97 -29.48 -1.79
C SER A 1152 43.96 -28.06 -1.22
N LEU A 1153 45.03 -27.31 -1.44
CA LEU A 1153 45.13 -25.90 -1.10
C LEU A 1153 44.02 -25.06 -1.74
N ALA A 1154 43.65 -25.33 -3.01
CA ALA A 1154 42.53 -24.66 -3.67
C ALA A 1154 41.20 -24.97 -2.98
N SER A 1155 40.94 -26.24 -2.66
CA SER A 1155 39.73 -26.64 -1.93
C SER A 1155 39.66 -26.00 -0.55
N PHE A 1156 40.78 -25.94 0.17
CA PHE A 1156 40.86 -25.30 1.47
C PHE A 1156 40.60 -23.79 1.38
N VAL A 1157 41.31 -23.07 0.51
CA VAL A 1157 41.16 -21.61 0.36
C VAL A 1157 39.72 -21.25 0.01
N LEU A 1158 39.08 -22.01 -0.89
CA LEU A 1158 37.69 -21.79 -1.28
C LEU A 1158 36.69 -22.11 -0.16
N THR A 1159 36.98 -23.08 0.70
CA THR A 1159 36.13 -23.40 1.87
C THR A 1159 36.41 -22.50 3.07
N ALA A 1160 37.58 -21.87 3.15
CA ALA A 1160 37.93 -20.90 4.19
C ALA A 1160 37.20 -19.54 4.05
N GLY A 1161 36.46 -19.35 2.95
CA GLY A 1161 35.57 -18.20 2.76
C GLY A 1161 36.21 -16.98 2.09
N VAL A 1162 37.20 -17.18 1.20
CA VAL A 1162 37.71 -16.11 0.33
C VAL A 1162 36.65 -15.64 -0.67
N GLN A 1163 36.70 -14.38 -1.07
CA GLN A 1163 35.80 -13.83 -2.09
C GLN A 1163 36.23 -14.25 -3.50
N ALA A 1164 37.53 -14.23 -3.79
CA ALA A 1164 38.09 -14.70 -5.05
C ALA A 1164 39.49 -15.32 -4.87
N PHE A 1165 39.81 -16.32 -5.69
CA PHE A 1165 41.09 -17.02 -5.71
C PHE A 1165 41.61 -17.15 -7.14
N VAL A 1166 42.83 -16.67 -7.38
CA VAL A 1166 43.58 -16.85 -8.63
C VAL A 1166 44.78 -17.76 -8.36
N GLY A 1167 44.92 -18.83 -9.14
CA GLY A 1167 46.02 -19.78 -9.01
C GLY A 1167 46.44 -20.39 -10.35
N THR A 1168 47.52 -21.17 -10.36
CA THR A 1168 48.01 -21.82 -11.59
C THR A 1168 47.84 -23.34 -11.57
N SER A 1169 47.38 -23.89 -12.69
CA SER A 1169 47.08 -25.32 -12.87
C SER A 1169 48.31 -26.14 -13.27
N TRP A 1170 49.37 -25.51 -13.77
CA TRP A 1170 50.66 -26.11 -14.13
C TRP A 1170 51.77 -25.05 -14.11
N PRO A 1171 53.06 -25.42 -14.23
CA PRO A 1171 54.16 -24.46 -14.25
C PRO A 1171 54.06 -23.46 -15.40
N VAL A 1172 54.29 -22.18 -15.09
CA VAL A 1172 54.31 -21.06 -16.04
C VAL A 1172 55.73 -20.53 -16.19
N ALA A 1173 56.04 -19.97 -17.36
CA ALA A 1173 57.33 -19.31 -17.58
C ALA A 1173 57.47 -18.02 -16.74
N ASP A 1174 58.70 -17.72 -16.36
CA ASP A 1174 59.07 -16.59 -15.51
C ASP A 1174 58.61 -15.22 -16.07
N ASP A 1175 58.79 -14.99 -17.37
CA ASP A 1175 58.35 -13.78 -18.06
C ASP A 1175 56.82 -13.69 -18.20
N ALA A 1176 56.15 -14.84 -18.31
CA ALA A 1176 54.69 -14.90 -18.34
C ALA A 1176 54.08 -14.57 -16.97
N ALA A 1177 54.69 -15.08 -15.89
CA ALA A 1177 54.30 -14.80 -14.51
C ALA A 1177 54.37 -13.30 -14.17
N GLU A 1178 55.48 -12.66 -14.51
CA GLU A 1178 55.69 -11.22 -14.32
C GLU A 1178 54.65 -10.37 -15.07
N ARG A 1179 54.47 -10.64 -16.37
CA ARG A 1179 53.56 -9.89 -17.24
C ARG A 1179 52.10 -10.04 -16.82
N PHE A 1180 51.72 -11.24 -16.41
CA PHE A 1180 50.37 -11.52 -15.91
C PHE A 1180 50.06 -10.70 -14.67
N SER A 1181 50.89 -10.80 -13.62
CA SER A 1181 50.65 -10.11 -12.35
C SER A 1181 50.67 -8.59 -12.53
N THR A 1182 51.60 -8.04 -13.31
CA THR A 1182 51.64 -6.60 -13.60
C THR A 1182 50.33 -6.13 -14.25
N THR A 1183 49.91 -6.80 -15.32
CA THR A 1183 48.68 -6.44 -16.04
C THR A 1183 47.44 -6.58 -15.15
N LEU A 1184 47.36 -7.64 -14.34
CA LEU A 1184 46.24 -7.90 -13.44
C LEU A 1184 46.06 -6.76 -12.41
N TYR A 1185 47.14 -6.39 -11.71
CA TYR A 1185 47.06 -5.37 -10.67
C TYR A 1185 46.89 -3.96 -11.24
N ASP A 1186 47.51 -3.64 -12.38
CA ASP A 1186 47.32 -2.35 -13.07
C ASP A 1186 45.83 -2.11 -13.41
N GLN A 1187 45.16 -3.14 -13.93
CA GLN A 1187 43.73 -3.06 -14.26
C GLN A 1187 42.87 -2.92 -13.00
N LEU A 1188 43.12 -3.75 -11.98
CA LEU A 1188 42.37 -3.70 -10.71
C LEU A 1188 42.48 -2.35 -10.00
N VAL A 1189 43.70 -1.79 -9.97
CA VAL A 1189 43.99 -0.44 -9.45
C VAL A 1189 43.28 0.64 -10.27
N GLY A 1190 43.19 0.46 -11.59
CA GLY A 1190 42.43 1.33 -12.49
C GLY A 1190 40.92 1.28 -12.30
N GLY A 1191 40.41 0.51 -11.34
CA GLY A 1191 38.99 0.34 -11.06
C GLY A 1191 38.31 -0.71 -11.94
N ALA A 1192 39.06 -1.45 -12.76
CA ALA A 1192 38.53 -2.57 -13.52
C ALA A 1192 38.09 -3.69 -12.58
N ARG A 1193 37.15 -4.51 -13.06
CA ARG A 1193 36.72 -5.71 -12.34
C ARG A 1193 37.76 -6.81 -12.46
N LEU A 1194 37.74 -7.76 -11.52
CA LEU A 1194 38.70 -8.87 -11.50
C LEU A 1194 38.59 -9.78 -12.73
N ASP A 1195 37.39 -9.99 -13.29
CA ASP A 1195 37.23 -10.72 -14.57
C ASP A 1195 37.88 -9.99 -15.75
N ASP A 1196 37.63 -8.69 -15.88
CA ASP A 1196 38.22 -7.87 -16.94
C ASP A 1196 39.74 -7.81 -16.81
N ALA A 1197 40.24 -7.63 -15.59
CA ALA A 1197 41.67 -7.61 -15.28
C ALA A 1197 42.34 -8.96 -15.60
N LEU A 1198 41.68 -10.07 -15.27
CA LEU A 1198 42.16 -11.42 -15.59
C LEU A 1198 42.19 -11.66 -17.11
N LEU A 1199 41.14 -11.24 -17.82
CA LEU A 1199 41.06 -11.36 -19.27
C LEU A 1199 42.18 -10.55 -19.94
N ALA A 1200 42.39 -9.30 -19.53
CA ALA A 1200 43.49 -8.47 -20.01
C ALA A 1200 44.86 -9.12 -19.75
N ALA A 1201 45.06 -9.68 -18.54
CA ALA A 1201 46.29 -10.38 -18.20
C ALA A 1201 46.52 -11.63 -19.07
N ARG A 1202 45.47 -12.43 -19.34
CA ARG A 1202 45.55 -13.58 -20.27
C ARG A 1202 45.82 -13.16 -21.71
N LEU A 1203 45.18 -12.09 -22.19
CA LEU A 1203 45.41 -11.53 -23.52
C LEU A 1203 46.84 -11.04 -23.69
N SER A 1204 47.46 -10.50 -22.64
CA SER A 1204 48.89 -10.15 -22.66
C SER A 1204 49.76 -11.38 -22.96
N LEU A 1205 49.36 -12.56 -22.49
CA LEU A 1205 50.07 -13.82 -22.64
C LEU A 1205 49.65 -14.64 -23.87
N GLN A 1206 48.81 -14.11 -24.78
CA GLN A 1206 48.26 -14.87 -25.91
C GLN A 1206 49.30 -15.49 -26.87
N SER A 1207 50.54 -14.99 -26.84
CA SER A 1207 51.66 -15.50 -27.62
C SER A 1207 52.30 -16.78 -27.05
N THR A 1208 51.97 -17.17 -25.81
CA THR A 1208 52.42 -18.41 -25.18
C THR A 1208 51.22 -19.30 -24.80
N SER A 1209 51.44 -20.48 -24.24
CA SER A 1209 50.36 -21.32 -23.69
C SER A 1209 50.07 -21.06 -22.21
N ASP A 1210 50.80 -20.15 -21.57
CA ASP A 1210 50.77 -19.94 -20.12
C ASP A 1210 49.49 -19.24 -19.65
N TRP A 1211 48.82 -18.48 -20.52
CA TRP A 1211 47.52 -17.85 -20.22
C TRP A 1211 46.47 -18.86 -19.72
N GLY A 1212 46.51 -20.09 -20.23
CA GLY A 1212 45.58 -21.15 -19.86
C GLY A 1212 45.84 -21.74 -18.47
N ALA A 1213 47.02 -21.50 -17.90
CA ALA A 1213 47.38 -22.02 -16.58
C ALA A 1213 46.64 -21.28 -15.46
N TYR A 1214 46.36 -19.99 -15.67
CA TYR A 1214 45.72 -19.12 -14.67
C TYR A 1214 44.24 -19.39 -14.59
N THR A 1215 43.79 -19.83 -13.42
CA THR A 1215 42.39 -20.13 -13.12
C THR A 1215 41.84 -19.16 -12.08
N LEU A 1216 40.63 -18.65 -12.31
CA LEU A 1216 39.90 -17.82 -11.35
C LEU A 1216 38.71 -18.61 -10.77
N TYR A 1217 38.65 -18.67 -9.44
CA TYR A 1217 37.52 -19.15 -8.67
C TYR A 1217 36.89 -18.01 -7.85
N GLY A 1218 35.55 -17.96 -7.78
CA GLY A 1218 34.83 -17.04 -6.88
C GLY A 1218 34.23 -15.80 -7.56
N ASP A 1219 34.02 -14.73 -6.79
CA ASP A 1219 33.32 -13.51 -7.22
C ASP A 1219 34.20 -12.62 -8.08
N SER A 1220 33.91 -12.55 -9.38
CA SER A 1220 34.71 -11.76 -10.33
C SER A 1220 34.30 -10.30 -10.45
N ALA A 1221 33.22 -9.87 -9.79
CA ALA A 1221 32.81 -8.46 -9.78
C ALA A 1221 33.63 -7.61 -8.78
N LEU A 1222 34.60 -8.23 -8.10
CA LEU A 1222 35.54 -7.55 -7.21
C LEU A 1222 36.31 -6.47 -7.98
N ARG A 1223 36.38 -5.26 -7.42
CA ARG A 1223 37.18 -4.12 -7.88
C ARG A 1223 37.65 -3.31 -6.67
N PHE A 1224 38.73 -2.56 -6.82
CA PHE A 1224 39.30 -1.75 -5.74
C PHE A 1224 38.70 -0.34 -5.67
#